data_AF-A0A816NDR8-F1
#
_entry.id   AF-A0A816NDR8-F1
#
_cell.length_a   1.000
_cell.length_b   1.000
_cell.length_c   1.000
_cell.angle_alpha   90.00
_cell.angle_beta   90.00
_cell.angle_gamma   90.00
#
_symmetry.space_group_name_H-M   'P 1'
#
loop_
_entity.id
_entity.type
_entity.pdbx_description
1 polymer ?
#
loop_
_entity_poly.entity_id
_entity_poly.type
_entity_poly.pdbx_seq_one_letter_code
_entity_poly.pdbx_strand_id
1 'polypeptide(L)'
;MELRSDSRSTSFSSLLLVAFLAVLSGLVSRTESAQQPFRREPGHAHWHHSAFLDVRESVRSDVRRMLHSRAEVPFQVPLEVNVVLVGMNGDGGYRYDVDSHKLEEFLKVSFSTHRPSCQETGEPLDIEHRLVYNVFPVGQPELIALEKTVKEAMVPAGTALEVDFGRLLPAYDVEATKVESAFTRLYSYIFDMDVGAGSAGTADKPIPSAIFVVNFDKVRMDPRNTEIDLDSLMFAKLPELSDADKEKQEADYIYRYRYNGGGASQVWLGSGRYVVIDLSAGPCTYGKIETEEGSVSPRTLPRIRNIVLPGNVSPVGHQSTHDIFSGQLASLVATTIEHVIAPDVRFETVDLATRVLVPIIVLQNHNRYNIMERGQNYSINIEEIESEVKKMIHEGQEVVIVGGAHPLHRHEKLAIAVSKAMRGHSLQETKKDGRFHVHTKTYLDGAILKEEMERSTDVLAAGLLDVSDPGISNKYFLRQSWEDESEGSSDSIVKHKPLWSSYSSKLQKGKKKKAVKKKGDLYRTYGTRVIPVFILSLADVDPKLMMEDESLVWASNDVVIVLQHLNEKIPLSYVSETERQHAVPSQVQRHILAGIASALGGVSAPYEKTSHAHERPVTNWLWAAGCHPFGPFSNVSQMSQMLQDVALRNTIYARVDSALHKIRETSEAVQNFASEYLKTPLGEPVKDKKNKTRTELWVEKFYKKTTTLPEPFPHELVERLEKYLDTVEEQLVDLSSLLYDHKLYNAHLNSSEILQTTMFTQQYVEHVLETERENMRCCTIEYKYTVGVKSYQTLVYGGILIAGFLVYFLVIFFSSPPSR
;
A
#
# COMPACT_ATOMS: atom_id res chain seq x y z
N MET A 1 -4.38 102.83 -18.64
CA MET A 1 -5.71 103.04 -18.04
C MET A 1 -6.41 101.70 -18.09
N GLU A 2 -6.74 101.17 -16.91
CA GLU A 2 -7.68 100.08 -16.61
C GLU A 2 -7.45 98.66 -17.17
N LEU A 3 -7.03 97.80 -16.23
CA LEU A 3 -7.37 96.39 -16.13
C LEU A 3 -8.89 96.17 -16.13
N ARG A 4 -9.35 95.14 -16.85
CA ARG A 4 -10.51 94.35 -16.39
C ARG A 4 -10.39 92.89 -16.85
N SER A 5 -10.49 92.02 -15.86
CA SER A 5 -10.50 90.57 -15.91
C SER A 5 -11.80 90.02 -16.47
N ASP A 6 -11.74 88.88 -17.16
CA ASP A 6 -12.80 87.87 -17.06
C ASP A 6 -12.17 86.47 -16.97
N SER A 7 -11.94 86.06 -15.72
CA SER A 7 -11.59 84.69 -15.33
C SER A 7 -12.85 83.98 -14.82
N ARG A 8 -13.68 83.47 -15.73
CA ARG A 8 -14.83 82.62 -15.37
C ARG A 8 -15.08 81.54 -16.43
N SER A 9 -14.20 80.55 -16.52
CA SER A 9 -14.57 79.27 -17.15
C SER A 9 -13.77 78.05 -16.68
N THR A 10 -12.68 78.23 -15.92
CA THR A 10 -11.78 77.13 -15.51
C THR A 10 -12.11 76.49 -14.15
N SER A 11 -13.02 77.06 -13.36
CA SER A 11 -13.36 76.51 -12.03
C SER A 11 -14.39 75.37 -12.10
N PHE A 12 -15.33 75.40 -13.06
CA PHE A 12 -16.36 74.37 -13.16
C PHE A 12 -15.83 73.04 -13.71
N SER A 13 -14.89 73.04 -14.66
CA SER A 13 -14.33 71.78 -15.17
C SER A 13 -13.36 71.12 -14.19
N SER A 14 -12.62 71.91 -13.41
CA SER A 14 -11.73 71.40 -12.34
C SER A 14 -12.53 70.80 -11.18
N LEU A 15 -13.62 71.43 -10.75
CA LEU A 15 -14.52 70.88 -9.72
C LEU A 15 -15.25 69.62 -10.20
N LEU A 16 -15.68 69.57 -11.47
CA LEU A 16 -16.24 68.36 -12.06
C LEU A 16 -15.21 67.25 -12.18
N LEU A 17 -13.96 67.54 -12.56
CA LEU A 17 -12.90 66.54 -12.66
C LEU A 17 -12.50 65.98 -11.28
N VAL A 18 -12.44 66.83 -10.26
CA VAL A 18 -12.15 66.42 -8.88
C VAL A 18 -13.33 65.66 -8.27
N ALA A 19 -14.58 66.05 -8.55
CA ALA A 19 -15.76 65.29 -8.15
C ALA A 19 -15.85 63.94 -8.89
N PHE A 20 -15.48 63.89 -10.18
CA PHE A 20 -15.46 62.66 -10.96
C PHE A 20 -14.33 61.73 -10.49
N LEU A 21 -13.15 62.27 -10.17
CA LEU A 21 -12.04 61.53 -9.55
C LEU A 21 -12.37 61.07 -8.13
N ALA A 22 -13.12 61.85 -7.35
CA ALA A 22 -13.60 61.45 -6.02
C ALA A 22 -14.68 60.37 -6.09
N VAL A 23 -15.54 60.41 -7.11
CA VAL A 23 -16.54 59.36 -7.40
C VAL A 23 -15.87 58.11 -7.97
N LEU A 24 -14.84 58.24 -8.82
CA LEU A 24 -14.02 57.12 -9.28
C LEU A 24 -13.16 56.53 -8.17
N SER A 25 -12.58 57.34 -7.27
CA SER A 25 -11.87 56.84 -6.09
C SER A 25 -12.82 56.24 -5.05
N GLY A 26 -14.06 56.73 -5.00
CA GLY A 26 -15.15 56.17 -4.18
C GLY A 26 -15.71 54.86 -4.75
N LEU A 27 -15.71 54.70 -6.08
CA LEU A 27 -16.08 53.46 -6.79
C LEU A 27 -14.96 52.42 -6.78
N VAL A 28 -13.69 52.85 -6.76
CA VAL A 28 -12.52 51.95 -6.63
C VAL A 28 -12.28 51.50 -5.19
N SER A 29 -12.85 52.20 -4.20
CA SER A 29 -12.70 51.85 -2.77
C SER A 29 -13.90 51.09 -2.16
N ARG A 30 -14.84 50.59 -2.99
CA ARG A 30 -15.92 49.69 -2.57
C ARG A 30 -16.22 48.62 -3.61
N THR A 31 -15.19 47.96 -4.07
CA THR A 31 -15.31 46.51 -4.31
C THR A 31 -14.60 45.85 -3.15
N GLU A 32 -15.31 45.63 -2.04
CA GLU A 32 -14.98 44.48 -1.20
C GLU A 32 -15.02 43.29 -2.14
N SER A 33 -13.85 42.87 -2.61
CA SER A 33 -13.70 41.63 -3.34
C SER A 33 -14.25 40.57 -2.40
N ALA A 34 -15.47 40.07 -2.68
CA ALA A 34 -16.15 39.15 -1.79
C ALA A 34 -15.17 38.07 -1.34
N GLN A 35 -14.94 37.97 -0.03
CA GLN A 35 -14.10 36.91 0.52
C GLN A 35 -14.78 35.59 0.15
N GLN A 36 -14.03 34.70 -0.50
CA GLN A 36 -14.50 33.40 -0.97
C GLN A 36 -13.69 32.31 -0.28
N PRO A 37 -14.29 31.17 0.07
CA PRO A 37 -13.56 30.04 0.63
C PRO A 37 -12.54 29.51 -0.39
N PHE A 38 -11.47 28.86 0.07
CA PHE A 38 -10.37 28.35 -0.75
C PHE A 38 -9.55 29.43 -1.46
N ARG A 39 -9.58 30.67 -0.97
CA ARG A 39 -8.76 31.78 -1.48
C ARG A 39 -7.51 31.94 -0.63
N ARG A 40 -6.36 31.95 -1.29
CA ARG A 40 -5.07 32.15 -0.63
C ARG A 40 -4.79 33.64 -0.40
N GLU A 41 -4.83 34.06 0.86
CA GLU A 41 -4.31 35.35 1.31
C GLU A 41 -2.83 35.26 1.76
N PRO A 42 -2.05 36.36 1.74
CA PRO A 42 -0.67 36.37 2.23
C PRO A 42 -0.63 36.04 3.74
N GLY A 43 -0.05 34.89 4.10
CA GLY A 43 0.08 34.46 5.50
C GLY A 43 -0.53 33.10 5.85
N HIS A 44 -1.17 32.40 4.91
CA HIS A 44 -1.60 31.00 5.15
C HIS A 44 -0.41 30.08 5.44
N ALA A 45 -0.63 29.05 6.26
CA ALA A 45 0.35 28.01 6.49
C ALA A 45 0.66 27.30 5.15
N HIS A 46 1.92 27.28 4.77
CA HIS A 46 2.36 26.61 3.54
C HIS A 46 2.79 25.18 3.89
N TRP A 47 2.42 24.22 3.06
CA TRP A 47 3.04 22.91 3.11
C TRP A 47 4.53 23.04 2.74
N HIS A 48 5.40 22.56 3.64
CA HIS A 48 6.85 22.60 3.46
C HIS A 48 7.37 21.18 3.21
N HIS A 49 7.74 20.90 1.97
CA HIS A 49 8.33 19.62 1.56
C HIS A 49 9.86 19.70 1.56
N SER A 50 10.47 19.62 2.75
CA SER A 50 11.93 19.72 2.90
C SER A 50 12.53 18.80 3.97
N ALA A 51 11.71 17.96 4.60
CA ALA A 51 12.14 17.10 5.70
C ALA A 51 13.27 16.13 5.28
N PHE A 52 13.34 15.75 4.00
CA PHE A 52 14.40 14.86 3.51
C PHE A 52 15.81 15.43 3.71
N LEU A 53 16.00 16.75 3.59
CA LEU A 53 17.32 17.38 3.77
C LEU A 53 17.87 17.15 5.18
N ASP A 54 16.98 17.08 6.18
CA ASP A 54 17.35 16.88 7.58
C ASP A 54 17.72 15.42 7.89
N VAL A 55 17.13 14.46 7.17
CA VAL A 55 17.37 13.02 7.39
C VAL A 55 18.36 12.38 6.41
N ARG A 56 18.72 13.05 5.32
CA ARG A 56 19.59 12.49 4.26
C ARG A 56 20.91 11.92 4.77
N GLU A 57 21.61 12.63 5.66
CA GLU A 57 22.88 12.13 6.22
C GLU A 57 22.68 10.94 7.18
N SER A 58 21.53 10.88 7.87
CA SER A 58 21.14 9.70 8.65
C SER A 58 20.90 8.51 7.72
N VAL A 59 20.12 8.70 6.64
CA VAL A 59 19.84 7.65 5.65
C VAL A 59 21.14 7.11 5.06
N ARG A 60 22.07 7.98 4.65
CA ARG A 60 23.38 7.55 4.15
C ARG A 60 24.16 6.73 5.17
N SER A 61 24.24 7.19 6.42
CA SER A 61 24.89 6.44 7.51
C SER A 61 24.25 5.07 7.73
N ASP A 62 22.92 4.97 7.64
CA ASP A 62 22.17 3.74 7.87
C ASP A 62 22.33 2.76 6.70
N VAL A 63 22.27 3.24 5.45
CA VAL A 63 22.58 2.46 4.24
C VAL A 63 23.99 1.89 4.30
N ARG A 64 24.97 2.72 4.65
CA ARG A 64 26.35 2.28 4.82
C ARG A 64 26.48 1.19 5.89
N ARG A 65 25.78 1.35 7.02
CA ARG A 65 25.77 0.32 8.07
C ARG A 65 25.13 -0.97 7.57
N MET A 66 24.03 -0.88 6.84
CA MET A 66 23.31 -2.03 6.28
C MET A 66 24.20 -2.83 5.32
N LEU A 67 24.83 -2.19 4.33
CA LEU A 67 25.66 -2.86 3.32
C LEU A 67 26.93 -3.51 3.91
N HIS A 68 27.39 -3.01 5.06
CA HIS A 68 28.66 -3.45 5.66
C HIS A 68 28.53 -4.18 7.00
N SER A 69 27.33 -4.36 7.53
CA SER A 69 27.10 -5.12 8.76
C SER A 69 26.44 -6.48 8.46
N ARG A 70 26.55 -7.41 9.42
CA ARG A 70 25.79 -8.67 9.39
C ARG A 70 24.36 -8.53 9.91
N ALA A 71 24.02 -7.37 10.48
CA ALA A 71 22.71 -7.16 11.05
C ALA A 71 21.72 -6.87 9.92
N GLU A 72 20.55 -7.50 9.99
CA GLU A 72 19.40 -7.22 9.13
C GLU A 72 18.81 -5.86 9.49
N VAL A 73 19.51 -4.80 9.09
CA VAL A 73 19.04 -3.43 9.22
C VAL A 73 18.22 -3.12 7.96
N PRO A 74 16.93 -2.75 8.07
CA PRO A 74 16.12 -2.43 6.91
C PRO A 74 16.54 -1.08 6.31
N PHE A 75 16.31 -0.93 5.00
CA PHE A 75 16.54 0.31 4.27
C PHE A 75 15.51 1.38 4.67
N GLN A 76 16.00 2.51 5.20
CA GLN A 76 15.14 3.58 5.73
C GLN A 76 14.68 4.52 4.62
N VAL A 77 13.37 4.68 4.48
CA VAL A 77 12.73 5.59 3.52
C VAL A 77 11.81 6.56 4.27
N PRO A 78 12.08 7.88 4.26
CA PRO A 78 11.18 8.83 4.89
C PRO A 78 9.84 8.90 4.13
N LEU A 79 8.74 8.95 4.88
CA LEU A 79 7.38 9.01 4.36
C LEU A 79 6.62 10.14 5.04
N GLU A 80 6.16 11.11 4.26
CA GLU A 80 5.33 12.21 4.78
C GLU A 80 3.88 11.78 4.94
N VAL A 81 3.32 12.07 6.12
CA VAL A 81 1.92 11.81 6.45
C VAL A 81 1.27 13.13 6.83
N ASN A 82 0.41 13.66 5.95
CA ASN A 82 -0.27 14.93 6.18
C ASN A 82 -1.65 14.68 6.80
N VAL A 83 -1.83 15.09 8.05
CA VAL A 83 -3.11 15.01 8.78
C VAL A 83 -3.77 16.39 8.74
N VAL A 84 -4.95 16.46 8.14
CA VAL A 84 -5.71 17.71 7.99
C VAL A 84 -6.90 17.68 8.92
N LEU A 85 -6.92 18.59 9.90
CA LEU A 85 -7.97 18.72 10.90
C LEU A 85 -9.02 19.72 10.43
N VAL A 86 -10.24 19.25 10.18
CA VAL A 86 -11.37 20.05 9.69
C VAL A 86 -12.43 20.17 10.78
N GLY A 87 -12.74 21.39 11.22
CA GLY A 87 -13.73 21.61 12.29
C GLY A 87 -13.22 21.32 13.71
N MET A 88 -11.91 21.44 13.91
CA MET A 88 -11.23 21.21 15.19
C MET A 88 -10.42 22.44 15.64
N ASN A 89 -10.82 23.63 15.21
CA ASN A 89 -10.19 24.90 15.59
C ASN A 89 -11.19 25.80 16.35
N GLY A 90 -12.07 25.17 17.15
CA GLY A 90 -13.14 25.85 17.85
C GLY A 90 -14.31 26.31 16.96
N ASP A 91 -14.42 25.82 15.72
CA ASP A 91 -15.38 26.26 14.70
C ASP A 91 -16.41 25.18 14.30
N GLY A 92 -16.02 23.90 14.37
CA GLY A 92 -16.86 22.74 14.09
C GLY A 92 -17.76 22.29 15.25
N GLY A 93 -18.11 21.00 15.25
CA GLY A 93 -18.98 20.38 16.25
C GLY A 93 -18.45 20.56 17.67
N TYR A 94 -19.35 20.85 18.62
CA TYR A 94 -19.03 21.15 20.02
C TYR A 94 -18.07 22.33 20.26
N ARG A 95 -17.69 23.08 19.22
CA ARG A 95 -16.56 24.06 19.26
C ARG A 95 -15.30 23.41 19.84
N TYR A 96 -15.07 22.14 19.50
CA TYR A 96 -13.91 21.40 19.98
C TYR A 96 -12.64 21.90 19.27
N ASP A 97 -11.55 21.97 20.03
CA ASP A 97 -10.26 22.47 19.57
C ASP A 97 -9.17 21.41 19.81
N VAL A 98 -8.30 21.21 18.84
CA VAL A 98 -7.15 20.30 18.93
C VAL A 98 -5.88 21.08 18.63
N ASP A 99 -4.96 21.06 19.60
CA ASP A 99 -3.62 21.63 19.44
C ASP A 99 -2.82 20.79 18.43
N SER A 100 -2.67 21.31 17.21
CA SER A 100 -2.04 20.60 16.09
C SER A 100 -0.58 20.24 16.37
N HIS A 101 0.17 21.11 17.05
CA HIS A 101 1.58 20.86 17.39
C HIS A 101 1.72 19.74 18.41
N LYS A 102 0.87 19.71 19.44
CA LYS A 102 0.87 18.60 20.41
C LYS A 102 0.49 17.28 19.77
N LEU A 103 -0.48 17.27 18.85
CA LEU A 103 -0.85 16.05 18.13
C LEU A 103 0.30 15.57 17.23
N GLU A 104 0.97 16.48 16.53
CA GLU A 104 2.14 16.16 15.71
C GLU A 104 3.27 15.53 16.54
N GLU A 105 3.61 16.15 17.68
CA GLU A 105 4.62 15.62 18.61
C GLU A 105 4.22 14.24 19.15
N PHE A 106 2.95 14.08 19.51
CA PHE A 106 2.41 12.80 20.00
C PHE A 106 2.50 11.70 18.94
N LEU A 107 2.15 11.97 17.70
CA LEU A 107 2.27 11.05 16.57
C LEU A 107 3.74 10.67 16.32
N LYS A 108 4.63 11.67 16.33
CA LYS A 108 6.07 11.47 16.12
C LYS A 108 6.72 10.59 17.19
N VAL A 109 6.29 10.71 18.44
CA VAL A 109 6.80 9.90 19.55
C VAL A 109 6.19 8.49 19.55
N SER A 110 4.89 8.38 19.25
CA SER A 110 4.16 7.11 19.37
C SER A 110 4.35 6.18 18.18
N PHE A 111 4.43 6.74 16.97
CA PHE A 111 4.46 6.00 15.70
C PHE A 111 5.55 6.57 14.79
N SER A 112 6.82 6.36 15.14
CA SER A 112 7.95 6.94 14.41
C SER A 112 8.36 6.17 13.15
N THR A 113 8.09 4.87 13.10
CA THR A 113 8.40 4.01 11.94
C THR A 113 7.25 3.07 11.59
N HIS A 114 7.25 2.59 10.35
CA HIS A 114 6.34 1.56 9.86
C HIS A 114 7.05 0.66 8.84
N ARG A 115 6.95 -0.66 9.00
CA ARG A 115 7.61 -1.65 8.12
C ARG A 115 6.55 -2.53 7.45
N PRO A 116 6.30 -2.37 6.15
CA PRO A 116 5.40 -3.24 5.41
C PRO A 116 5.92 -4.68 5.35
N SER A 117 5.01 -5.64 5.23
CA SER A 117 5.31 -7.06 5.06
C SER A 117 4.80 -7.58 3.71
N CYS A 118 5.31 -8.73 3.29
CA CYS A 118 4.75 -9.48 2.17
C CYS A 118 3.66 -10.41 2.70
N GLN A 119 2.46 -10.35 2.11
CA GLN A 119 1.34 -11.18 2.55
C GLN A 119 1.47 -12.65 2.14
N GLU A 120 2.18 -12.93 1.04
CA GLU A 120 2.40 -14.30 0.56
C GLU A 120 3.38 -15.07 1.45
N THR A 121 4.47 -14.43 1.87
CA THR A 121 5.50 -15.05 2.73
C THR A 121 5.22 -14.85 4.21
N GLY A 122 4.50 -13.78 4.58
CA GLY A 122 4.31 -13.35 5.96
C GLY A 122 5.52 -12.61 6.53
N GLU A 123 6.58 -12.40 5.76
CA GLU A 123 7.84 -11.80 6.23
C GLU A 123 7.86 -10.27 6.04
N PRO A 124 8.53 -9.51 6.93
CA PRO A 124 8.64 -8.06 6.78
C PRO A 124 9.67 -7.70 5.70
N LEU A 125 9.32 -6.77 4.80
CA LEU A 125 10.21 -6.34 3.72
C LEU A 125 11.46 -5.66 4.27
N ASP A 126 12.58 -5.71 3.58
CA ASP A 126 13.85 -5.02 3.92
C ASP A 126 13.79 -3.49 3.74
N ILE A 127 12.60 -2.90 3.84
CA ILE A 127 12.33 -1.47 3.71
C ILE A 127 11.50 -1.04 4.92
N GLU A 128 11.95 -0.01 5.62
CA GLU A 128 11.24 0.59 6.75
C GLU A 128 11.00 2.08 6.50
N HIS A 129 9.77 2.51 6.75
CA HIS A 129 9.38 3.90 6.66
C HIS A 129 9.72 4.65 7.93
N ARG A 130 10.40 5.78 7.79
CA ARG A 130 10.51 6.79 8.84
C ARG A 130 9.42 7.83 8.65
N LEU A 131 8.45 7.85 9.56
CA LEU A 131 7.24 8.65 9.41
C LEU A 131 7.51 10.11 9.80
N VAL A 132 7.14 11.03 8.92
CA VAL A 132 7.21 12.49 9.12
C VAL A 132 5.79 13.03 9.07
N TYR A 133 5.27 13.43 10.22
CA TYR A 133 3.90 13.94 10.32
C TYR A 133 3.86 15.44 10.11
N ASN A 134 2.86 15.89 9.36
CA ASN A 134 2.47 17.30 9.27
C ASN A 134 1.00 17.41 9.68
N VAL A 135 0.66 18.26 10.66
CA VAL A 135 -0.72 18.42 11.13
C VAL A 135 -1.23 19.84 10.81
N PHE A 136 -2.26 19.94 9.98
CA PHE A 136 -2.80 21.21 9.49
C PHE A 136 -4.22 21.46 10.01
N PRO A 137 -4.47 22.53 10.79
CA PRO A 137 -5.83 22.98 11.05
C PRO A 137 -6.39 23.71 9.82
N VAL A 138 -7.65 23.44 9.49
CA VAL A 138 -8.38 24.10 8.40
C VAL A 138 -9.18 25.29 8.93
N GLY A 139 -9.31 26.32 8.10
CA GLY A 139 -10.07 27.52 8.43
C GLY A 139 -11.59 27.33 8.40
N GLN A 140 -12.28 28.21 9.12
CA GLN A 140 -13.74 28.25 9.19
C GLN A 140 -14.45 28.39 7.82
N PRO A 141 -13.97 29.21 6.86
CA PRO A 141 -14.62 29.32 5.55
C PRO A 141 -14.63 27.98 4.79
N GLU A 142 -13.51 27.26 4.79
CA GLU A 142 -13.38 25.96 4.13
C GLU A 142 -14.23 24.89 4.82
N LEU A 143 -14.28 24.88 6.15
CA LEU A 143 -15.17 24.03 6.94
C LEU A 143 -16.64 24.25 6.54
N ILE A 144 -17.10 25.50 6.55
CA ILE A 144 -18.50 25.83 6.27
C ILE A 144 -18.87 25.49 4.82
N ALA A 145 -17.94 25.65 3.88
CA ALA A 145 -18.16 25.22 2.49
C ALA A 145 -18.35 23.69 2.39
N LEU A 146 -17.61 22.91 3.17
CA LEU A 146 -17.81 21.46 3.27
C LEU A 146 -19.14 21.11 3.94
N GLU A 147 -19.47 21.72 5.08
CA GLU A 147 -20.74 21.52 5.78
C GLU A 147 -21.95 21.76 4.87
N LYS A 148 -21.90 22.84 4.07
CA LYS A 148 -22.91 23.16 3.05
C LYS A 148 -23.04 22.05 2.01
N THR A 149 -21.91 21.61 1.45
CA THR A 149 -21.89 20.57 0.42
C THR A 149 -22.43 19.24 0.94
N VAL A 150 -22.06 18.85 2.17
CA VAL A 150 -22.54 17.61 2.79
C VAL A 150 -24.02 17.71 3.14
N LYS A 151 -24.48 18.84 3.71
CA LYS A 151 -25.90 19.12 3.99
C LYS A 151 -26.76 18.99 2.73
N GLU A 152 -26.33 19.58 1.62
CA GLU A 152 -27.04 19.51 0.33
C GLU A 152 -27.06 18.09 -0.27
N ALA A 153 -26.08 17.25 0.08
CA ALA A 153 -25.97 15.87 -0.39
C ALA A 153 -26.73 14.84 0.46
N MET A 154 -27.26 15.23 1.64
CA MET A 154 -28.01 14.33 2.53
C MET A 154 -29.34 13.90 1.92
N VAL A 155 -29.56 12.58 1.86
CA VAL A 155 -30.82 11.97 1.41
C VAL A 155 -31.45 11.17 2.56
N PRO A 156 -32.76 11.30 2.85
CA PRO A 156 -33.42 10.52 3.88
C PRO A 156 -33.27 9.01 3.66
N ALA A 157 -32.85 8.29 4.70
CA ALA A 157 -32.55 6.85 4.70
C ALA A 157 -33.30 6.07 5.79
N GLY A 158 -34.46 6.58 6.22
CA GLY A 158 -35.30 5.95 7.25
C GLY A 158 -34.88 6.33 8.66
N THR A 159 -34.77 5.33 9.55
CA THR A 159 -34.38 5.54 10.96
C THR A 159 -33.21 4.65 11.33
N ALA A 160 -32.30 5.16 12.15
CA ALA A 160 -31.19 4.44 12.74
C ALA A 160 -31.32 4.39 14.26
N LEU A 161 -30.77 3.33 14.87
CA LEU A 161 -30.76 3.17 16.33
C LEU A 161 -29.58 3.94 16.93
N GLU A 162 -29.86 4.89 17.81
CA GLU A 162 -28.86 5.53 18.68
C GLU A 162 -28.39 4.51 19.72
N VAL A 163 -27.12 4.15 19.67
CA VAL A 163 -26.52 3.06 20.46
C VAL A 163 -26.52 3.36 21.96
N ASP A 164 -26.34 4.62 22.34
CA ASP A 164 -26.19 5.01 23.75
C ASP A 164 -27.52 4.98 24.53
N PHE A 165 -28.63 5.27 23.87
CA PHE A 165 -29.95 5.41 24.52
C PHE A 165 -31.03 4.50 23.94
N GLY A 166 -30.72 3.74 22.88
CA GLY A 166 -31.69 2.87 22.20
C GLY A 166 -32.82 3.62 21.49
N ARG A 167 -32.64 4.91 21.19
CA ARG A 167 -33.63 5.75 20.52
C ARG A 167 -33.58 5.56 19.01
N LEU A 168 -34.72 5.61 18.33
CA LEU A 168 -34.77 5.64 16.87
C LEU A 168 -34.70 7.09 16.40
N LEU A 169 -33.64 7.43 15.67
CA LEU A 169 -33.41 8.75 15.10
C LEU A 169 -33.58 8.73 13.58
N PRO A 170 -34.00 9.84 12.94
CA PRO A 170 -33.92 10.00 11.50
C PRO A 170 -32.49 9.74 11.00
N ALA A 171 -32.38 8.94 9.94
CA ALA A 171 -31.12 8.61 9.29
C ALA A 171 -31.04 9.26 7.90
N TYR A 172 -29.85 9.73 7.53
CA TYR A 172 -29.55 10.28 6.21
C TYR A 172 -28.33 9.58 5.60
N ASP A 173 -28.40 9.27 4.31
CA ASP A 173 -27.26 8.75 3.56
C ASP A 173 -26.67 9.88 2.71
N VAL A 174 -25.34 9.98 2.71
CA VAL A 174 -24.57 10.90 1.87
C VAL A 174 -23.78 10.07 0.87
N GLU A 175 -24.02 10.29 -0.41
CA GLU A 175 -23.22 9.66 -1.47
C GLU A 175 -21.86 10.37 -1.55
N ALA A 176 -20.80 9.68 -1.14
CA ALA A 176 -19.46 10.25 -0.99
C ALA A 176 -18.93 10.84 -2.32
N THR A 177 -19.24 10.20 -3.44
CA THR A 177 -18.85 10.67 -4.79
C THR A 177 -19.42 12.04 -5.15
N LYS A 178 -20.53 12.48 -4.51
CA LYS A 178 -21.11 13.83 -4.73
C LYS A 178 -20.37 14.93 -3.97
N VAL A 179 -19.82 14.61 -2.80
CA VAL A 179 -19.11 15.58 -1.94
C VAL A 179 -17.61 15.61 -2.19
N GLU A 180 -17.08 14.59 -2.88
CA GLU A 180 -15.67 14.39 -3.20
C GLU A 180 -15.03 15.58 -3.94
N SER A 181 -15.80 16.28 -4.77
CA SER A 181 -15.32 17.48 -5.47
C SER A 181 -14.94 18.61 -4.50
N ALA A 182 -15.62 18.75 -3.36
CA ALA A 182 -15.32 19.75 -2.34
C ALA A 182 -14.07 19.38 -1.52
N PHE A 183 -13.92 18.11 -1.16
CA PHE A 183 -12.67 17.61 -0.54
C PHE A 183 -11.47 17.74 -1.48
N THR A 184 -11.67 17.52 -2.78
CA THR A 184 -10.63 17.72 -3.79
C THR A 184 -10.22 19.19 -3.90
N ARG A 185 -11.17 20.12 -3.81
CA ARG A 185 -10.87 21.56 -3.74
C ARG A 185 -10.07 21.92 -2.49
N LEU A 186 -10.44 21.36 -1.32
CA LEU A 186 -9.70 21.55 -0.08
C LEU A 186 -8.26 21.01 -0.20
N TYR A 187 -8.10 19.80 -0.73
CA TYR A 187 -6.80 19.19 -0.99
C TYR A 187 -5.93 20.10 -1.88
N SER A 188 -6.45 20.53 -3.02
CA SER A 188 -5.74 21.45 -3.93
C SER A 188 -5.40 22.78 -3.28
N TYR A 189 -6.31 23.33 -2.47
CA TYR A 189 -6.10 24.57 -1.74
C TYR A 189 -4.96 24.47 -0.72
N ILE A 190 -4.86 23.36 0.03
CA ILE A 190 -3.81 23.15 1.04
C ILE A 190 -2.45 22.94 0.37
N PHE A 191 -2.39 22.10 -0.67
CA PHE A 191 -1.11 21.61 -1.22
C PHE A 191 -0.64 22.32 -2.50
N ASP A 192 -1.32 23.38 -2.93
CA ASP A 192 -1.00 24.14 -4.15
C ASP A 192 -0.98 23.30 -5.42
N MET A 193 -2.01 22.46 -5.55
CA MET A 193 -2.13 21.56 -6.68
C MET A 193 -3.19 22.07 -7.66
N ASP A 194 -2.77 22.36 -8.89
CA ASP A 194 -3.68 22.79 -9.96
C ASP A 194 -4.69 21.67 -10.27
N VAL A 195 -5.98 21.95 -10.09
CA VAL A 195 -7.07 21.04 -10.47
C VAL A 195 -7.12 20.96 -12.00
N GLY A 196 -6.56 19.90 -12.59
CA GLY A 196 -6.70 19.60 -14.01
C GLY A 196 -5.52 19.97 -14.93
N ALA A 197 -4.35 20.31 -14.39
CA ALA A 197 -3.15 20.34 -15.21
C ALA A 197 -2.78 18.90 -15.62
N GLY A 198 -2.75 18.62 -16.93
CA GLY A 198 -2.30 17.32 -17.45
C GLY A 198 -0.88 16.96 -16.99
N SER A 199 -0.51 15.68 -17.09
CA SER A 199 0.67 15.06 -16.48
C SER A 199 2.02 15.77 -16.74
N ALA A 200 2.13 16.59 -17.78
CA ALA A 200 3.36 17.29 -18.13
C ALA A 200 3.71 18.48 -17.20
N GLY A 201 2.73 19.10 -16.53
CA GLY A 201 2.96 20.25 -15.64
C GLY A 201 3.23 19.88 -14.17
N THR A 202 2.94 18.62 -13.80
CA THR A 202 3.03 18.09 -12.43
C THR A 202 4.24 17.18 -12.21
N ALA A 203 5.01 16.86 -13.25
CA ALA A 203 6.07 15.85 -13.20
C ALA A 203 7.23 16.19 -12.23
N ASP A 204 7.48 17.49 -11.97
CA ASP A 204 8.57 17.96 -11.11
C ASP A 204 8.13 18.42 -9.72
N LYS A 205 6.81 18.44 -9.42
CA LYS A 205 6.29 18.88 -8.12
C LYS A 205 6.06 17.67 -7.20
N PRO A 206 6.44 17.74 -5.92
CA PRO A 206 6.13 16.70 -4.95
C PRO A 206 4.60 16.60 -4.77
N ILE A 207 4.10 15.38 -4.60
CA ILE A 207 2.66 15.11 -4.54
C ILE A 207 2.32 14.49 -3.19
N PRO A 208 1.61 15.20 -2.29
CA PRO A 208 1.35 14.73 -0.95
C PRO A 208 0.17 13.75 -0.85
N SER A 209 0.22 12.88 0.16
CA SER A 209 -0.92 12.08 0.61
C SER A 209 -1.55 12.72 1.84
N ALA A 210 -2.88 12.74 1.94
CA ALA A 210 -3.60 13.42 3.03
C ALA A 210 -4.62 12.55 3.76
N ILE A 211 -4.73 12.75 5.08
CA ILE A 211 -5.75 12.17 5.95
C ILE A 211 -6.63 13.32 6.44
N PHE A 212 -7.84 13.44 5.91
CA PHE A 212 -8.81 14.41 6.43
C PHE A 212 -9.49 13.84 7.67
N VAL A 213 -9.35 14.51 8.81
CA VAL A 213 -10.07 14.21 10.05
C VAL A 213 -11.08 15.32 10.28
N VAL A 214 -12.37 14.97 10.27
CA VAL A 214 -13.46 15.91 10.14
C VAL A 214 -14.38 15.87 11.36
N ASN A 215 -14.79 17.04 11.83
CA ASN A 215 -15.76 17.23 12.91
C ASN A 215 -16.74 18.37 12.55
N PHE A 216 -17.83 18.03 11.87
CA PHE A 216 -18.84 19.02 11.48
C PHE A 216 -19.82 19.36 12.62
N ASP A 217 -20.40 20.57 12.56
CA ASP A 217 -21.48 20.99 13.45
C ASP A 217 -22.84 20.46 12.93
N LYS A 218 -23.34 19.40 13.55
CA LYS A 218 -24.58 18.74 13.14
C LYS A 218 -25.81 19.64 13.24
N VAL A 219 -25.82 20.65 14.13
CA VAL A 219 -26.94 21.60 14.26
C VAL A 219 -27.01 22.51 13.03
N ARG A 220 -25.85 22.97 12.54
CA ARG A 220 -25.76 23.74 11.29
C ARG A 220 -26.12 22.89 10.08
N MET A 221 -25.66 21.64 10.09
CA MET A 221 -25.90 20.68 9.01
C MET A 221 -27.29 20.04 9.04
N ASP A 222 -28.13 20.31 10.04
CA ASP A 222 -29.46 19.70 10.13
C ASP A 222 -30.29 20.03 8.87
N PRO A 223 -30.64 19.03 8.04
CA PRO A 223 -31.38 19.27 6.80
C PRO A 223 -32.82 19.73 7.06
N ARG A 224 -33.34 19.56 8.30
CA ARG A 224 -34.66 20.06 8.70
C ARG A 224 -34.64 21.55 9.03
N ASN A 225 -33.44 22.11 9.27
CA ASN A 225 -33.27 23.51 9.61
C ASN A 225 -32.85 24.32 8.38
N THR A 226 -33.78 25.13 7.85
CA THR A 226 -33.55 26.04 6.72
C THR A 226 -33.29 27.48 7.13
N GLU A 227 -33.34 27.81 8.43
CA GLU A 227 -33.21 29.18 8.93
C GLU A 227 -31.74 29.62 9.05
N ILE A 228 -30.81 28.67 9.13
CA ILE A 228 -29.38 28.94 9.24
C ILE A 228 -28.80 29.24 7.86
N ASP A 229 -28.42 30.49 7.63
CA ASP A 229 -27.63 30.92 6.47
C ASP A 229 -26.13 30.64 6.70
N LEU A 230 -25.64 29.53 6.16
CA LEU A 230 -24.23 29.12 6.25
C LEU A 230 -23.28 30.14 5.60
N ASP A 231 -23.68 30.81 4.51
CA ASP A 231 -22.79 31.73 3.79
C ASP A 231 -22.48 32.96 4.66
N SER A 232 -23.45 33.41 5.47
CA SER A 232 -23.25 34.49 6.45
C SER A 232 -22.26 34.14 7.56
N LEU A 233 -22.09 32.85 7.84
CA LEU A 233 -21.23 32.34 8.90
C LEU A 233 -19.78 32.15 8.47
N MET A 234 -19.45 32.15 7.17
CA MET A 234 -18.09 31.83 6.68
C MET A 234 -16.99 32.69 7.32
N PHE A 235 -17.24 33.99 7.46
CA PHE A 235 -16.26 34.97 7.98
C PHE A 235 -16.73 35.65 9.27
N ALA A 236 -17.90 35.28 9.79
CA ALA A 236 -18.42 35.84 11.03
C ALA A 236 -17.83 35.13 12.25
N LYS A 237 -17.67 35.85 13.36
CA LYS A 237 -17.28 35.21 14.63
C LYS A 237 -18.41 34.28 15.11
N LEU A 238 -18.11 33.00 15.23
CA LEU A 238 -19.07 32.02 15.74
C LEU A 238 -19.36 32.27 17.24
N PRO A 239 -20.61 32.09 17.68
CA PRO A 239 -20.95 32.18 19.09
C PRO A 239 -20.34 31.00 19.87
N GLU A 240 -19.98 31.28 21.13
CA GLU A 240 -19.63 30.25 22.11
C GLU A 240 -20.86 29.41 22.45
N LEU A 241 -20.66 28.11 22.71
CA LEU A 241 -21.75 27.21 23.07
C LEU A 241 -21.91 27.15 24.59
N SER A 242 -23.13 27.40 25.08
CA SER A 242 -23.49 27.10 26.47
C SER A 242 -23.56 25.59 26.69
N ASP A 243 -23.56 25.14 27.95
CA ASP A 243 -23.68 23.71 28.25
C ASP A 243 -25.00 23.10 27.75
N ALA A 244 -26.09 23.89 27.76
CA ALA A 244 -27.36 23.49 27.18
C ALA A 244 -27.31 23.37 25.64
N ASP A 245 -26.47 24.17 24.97
CA ASP A 245 -26.28 24.05 23.52
C ASP A 245 -25.43 22.83 23.18
N LYS A 246 -24.40 22.52 24.00
CA LYS A 246 -23.57 21.32 23.85
C LYS A 246 -24.40 20.04 23.97
N GLU A 247 -25.40 19.98 24.85
CA GLU A 247 -26.30 18.83 24.94
C GLU A 247 -27.13 18.60 23.66
N LYS A 248 -27.37 19.65 22.87
CA LYS A 248 -28.14 19.60 21.63
C LYS A 248 -27.28 19.45 20.37
N GLN A 249 -25.95 19.38 20.50
CA GLN A 249 -25.03 19.35 19.35
C GLN A 249 -25.17 18.11 18.47
N GLU A 250 -25.75 17.00 18.96
CA GLU A 250 -26.06 15.84 18.12
C GLU A 250 -27.28 16.03 17.19
N ALA A 251 -28.06 17.09 17.42
CA ALA A 251 -29.21 17.49 16.60
C ALA A 251 -30.27 16.39 16.35
N ASP A 252 -30.33 15.31 17.15
CA ASP A 252 -31.32 14.23 17.02
C ASP A 252 -31.46 13.64 15.60
N TYR A 253 -30.35 13.48 14.87
CA TYR A 253 -30.28 12.69 13.63
C TYR A 253 -28.92 12.02 13.46
N ILE A 254 -28.85 11.03 12.56
CA ILE A 254 -27.62 10.35 12.16
C ILE A 254 -27.46 10.51 10.65
N TYR A 255 -26.23 10.75 10.19
CA TYR A 255 -25.91 10.65 8.78
C TYR A 255 -24.69 9.76 8.57
N ARG A 256 -24.60 9.12 7.41
CA ARG A 256 -23.51 8.18 7.08
C ARG A 256 -23.17 8.25 5.60
N TYR A 257 -21.93 7.93 5.25
CA TYR A 257 -21.48 7.91 3.87
C TYR A 257 -21.73 6.56 3.22
N ARG A 258 -22.05 6.57 1.92
CA ARG A 258 -21.95 5.42 1.04
C ARG A 258 -21.11 5.80 -0.16
N TYR A 259 -20.23 4.92 -0.60
CA TYR A 259 -19.40 5.14 -1.78
C TYR A 259 -19.91 4.26 -2.93
N ASN A 260 -20.51 4.88 -3.94
CA ASN A 260 -21.11 4.25 -5.12
C ASN A 260 -22.10 3.11 -4.78
N GLY A 261 -22.98 3.37 -3.81
CA GLY A 261 -23.95 2.36 -3.33
C GLY A 261 -23.34 1.22 -2.50
N GLY A 262 -22.10 1.36 -2.03
CA GLY A 262 -21.44 0.43 -1.11
C GLY A 262 -22.03 0.45 0.32
N GLY A 263 -21.28 -0.15 1.25
CA GLY A 263 -21.64 -0.20 2.67
C GLY A 263 -21.70 1.21 3.30
N ALA A 264 -22.56 1.36 4.31
CA ALA A 264 -22.58 2.58 5.10
C ALA A 264 -21.31 2.68 5.96
N SER A 265 -20.66 3.84 5.95
CA SER A 265 -19.41 4.07 6.66
C SER A 265 -19.28 5.52 7.14
N GLN A 266 -18.37 5.73 8.09
CA GLN A 266 -17.91 7.04 8.55
C GLN A 266 -16.57 7.45 7.91
N VAL A 267 -15.89 6.48 7.32
CA VAL A 267 -14.59 6.65 6.68
C VAL A 267 -14.65 6.12 5.26
N TRP A 268 -13.91 6.75 4.36
CA TRP A 268 -13.84 6.29 2.98
C TRP A 268 -12.53 6.73 2.30
N LEU A 269 -12.07 5.89 1.38
CA LEU A 269 -10.97 6.21 0.48
C LEU A 269 -11.49 7.01 -0.72
N GLY A 270 -10.95 8.21 -0.95
CA GLY A 270 -11.30 9.01 -2.13
C GLY A 270 -10.64 8.50 -3.40
N SER A 271 -11.07 9.01 -4.55
CA SER A 271 -10.50 8.77 -5.88
C SER A 271 -9.13 9.44 -6.04
N GLY A 272 -8.84 10.48 -5.25
CA GLY A 272 -7.55 11.16 -5.19
C GLY A 272 -6.55 10.52 -4.22
N ARG A 273 -5.56 11.31 -3.79
CA ARG A 273 -4.53 10.93 -2.80
C ARG A 273 -4.93 11.32 -1.37
N TYR A 274 -6.17 11.02 -1.00
CA TYR A 274 -6.63 11.30 0.35
C TYR A 274 -7.67 10.30 0.84
N VAL A 275 -7.77 10.22 2.15
CA VAL A 275 -8.86 9.56 2.85
C VAL A 275 -9.65 10.56 3.68
N VAL A 276 -10.90 10.22 3.98
CA VAL A 276 -11.75 11.02 4.86
C VAL A 276 -12.17 10.19 6.06
N ILE A 277 -11.99 10.76 7.25
CA ILE A 277 -12.42 10.25 8.54
C ILE A 277 -13.36 11.28 9.15
N ASP A 278 -14.66 10.99 9.14
CA ASP A 278 -15.66 11.89 9.73
C ASP A 278 -16.10 11.40 11.11
N LEU A 279 -15.64 12.11 12.15
CA LEU A 279 -15.95 11.81 13.55
C LEU A 279 -17.38 12.23 13.94
N SER A 280 -18.00 13.10 13.14
CA SER A 280 -19.37 13.58 13.36
C SER A 280 -20.41 12.68 12.66
N ALA A 281 -20.06 12.01 11.57
CA ALA A 281 -20.89 11.00 10.91
C ALA A 281 -21.08 9.74 11.77
N GLY A 282 -22.11 8.94 11.50
CA GLY A 282 -22.41 7.68 12.18
C GLY A 282 -23.07 7.85 13.57
N PRO A 283 -23.00 6.84 14.46
CA PRO A 283 -22.15 5.65 14.37
C PRO A 283 -22.57 4.65 13.31
N CYS A 284 -21.58 4.00 12.68
CA CYS A 284 -21.80 2.89 11.76
C CYS A 284 -21.37 1.57 12.37
N THR A 285 -22.03 0.49 11.99
CA THR A 285 -21.69 -0.89 12.36
C THR A 285 -21.64 -1.76 11.12
N TYR A 286 -20.48 -2.34 10.83
CA TYR A 286 -20.35 -3.22 9.66
C TYR A 286 -19.16 -4.18 9.80
N GLY A 287 -19.24 -5.32 9.12
CA GLY A 287 -18.23 -6.37 9.19
C GLY A 287 -18.80 -7.73 8.79
N LYS A 288 -18.05 -8.79 9.04
CA LYS A 288 -18.50 -10.18 8.85
C LYS A 288 -19.15 -10.69 10.14
N ILE A 289 -20.27 -11.41 10.02
CA ILE A 289 -21.10 -11.85 11.17
C ILE A 289 -20.35 -12.85 12.07
N GLU A 290 -19.51 -13.70 11.48
CA GLU A 290 -18.87 -14.84 12.15
C GLU A 290 -17.37 -14.63 12.40
N THR A 291 -16.84 -13.42 12.23
CA THR A 291 -15.43 -13.13 12.48
C THR A 291 -15.18 -12.67 13.89
N GLU A 292 -14.09 -13.15 14.48
CA GLU A 292 -13.65 -12.77 15.82
C GLU A 292 -13.06 -11.35 15.89
N GLU A 293 -12.57 -10.81 14.77
CA GLU A 293 -11.88 -9.53 14.72
C GLU A 293 -12.21 -8.69 13.46
N GLY A 294 -11.89 -7.40 13.52
CA GLY A 294 -11.92 -6.50 12.36
C GLY A 294 -13.23 -5.77 12.09
N SER A 295 -14.33 -6.13 12.76
CA SER A 295 -15.63 -5.46 12.57
C SER A 295 -15.60 -4.02 13.07
N VAL A 296 -16.25 -3.12 12.33
CA VAL A 296 -16.50 -1.75 12.75
C VAL A 296 -17.75 -1.71 13.61
N SER A 297 -17.61 -1.09 14.78
CA SER A 297 -18.66 -0.92 15.78
C SER A 297 -18.82 0.57 16.10
N PRO A 298 -19.88 0.95 16.84
CA PRO A 298 -20.09 2.33 17.26
C PRO A 298 -18.94 2.93 18.09
N ARG A 299 -18.06 2.08 18.64
CA ARG A 299 -16.90 2.47 19.46
C ARG A 299 -15.58 2.45 18.69
N THR A 300 -15.59 2.04 17.43
CA THR A 300 -14.36 1.94 16.61
C THR A 300 -13.79 3.32 16.30
N LEU A 301 -14.65 4.32 16.04
CA LEU A 301 -14.22 5.70 15.90
C LEU A 301 -14.44 6.49 17.19
N PRO A 302 -13.50 7.39 17.56
CA PRO A 302 -13.66 8.24 18.72
C PRO A 302 -14.78 9.27 18.51
N ARG A 303 -15.47 9.62 19.59
CA ARG A 303 -16.59 10.57 19.60
C ARG A 303 -16.27 11.76 20.48
N ILE A 304 -16.32 12.97 19.91
CA ILE A 304 -16.07 14.21 20.65
C ILE A 304 -17.11 14.43 21.76
N ARG A 305 -18.37 14.02 21.53
CA ARG A 305 -19.42 13.99 22.55
C ARG A 305 -18.96 13.36 23.87
N ASN A 306 -18.24 12.25 23.81
CA ASN A 306 -17.83 11.50 25.00
C ASN A 306 -16.76 12.22 25.82
N ILE A 307 -16.05 13.17 25.20
CA ILE A 307 -15.04 14.02 25.84
C ILE A 307 -15.71 15.24 26.46
N VAL A 308 -16.63 15.87 25.71
CA VAL A 308 -17.28 17.13 26.09
C VAL A 308 -18.38 16.92 27.12
N LEU A 309 -19.09 15.78 27.05
CA LEU A 309 -20.19 15.40 27.95
C LEU A 309 -19.89 14.04 28.62
N PRO A 310 -18.87 13.94 29.49
CA PRO A 310 -18.44 12.68 30.09
C PRO A 310 -19.48 12.08 31.06
N GLY A 311 -20.45 12.88 31.51
CA GLY A 311 -21.34 12.64 32.65
C GLY A 311 -22.31 11.46 32.58
N ASN A 312 -22.32 10.65 31.51
CA ASN A 312 -23.23 9.50 31.40
C ASN A 312 -22.56 8.15 31.08
N VAL A 313 -21.25 8.07 30.79
CA VAL A 313 -20.66 6.83 30.22
C VAL A 313 -19.34 6.37 30.86
N SER A 314 -18.62 7.17 31.65
CA SER A 314 -17.41 6.65 32.34
C SER A 314 -16.97 7.46 33.58
N PRO A 315 -16.51 6.81 34.67
CA PRO A 315 -16.07 7.47 35.91
C PRO A 315 -14.65 8.05 35.84
N VAL A 316 -14.11 8.28 34.63
CA VAL A 316 -12.72 8.64 34.38
C VAL A 316 -12.61 10.16 34.18
N GLY A 317 -11.64 10.82 34.81
CA GLY A 317 -11.52 12.29 34.85
C GLY A 317 -11.31 12.95 33.47
N HIS A 318 -11.55 14.26 33.37
CA HIS A 318 -11.50 15.02 32.10
C HIS A 318 -10.13 15.00 31.38
N GLN A 319 -9.01 15.06 32.11
CA GLN A 319 -7.67 14.97 31.51
C GLN A 319 -7.43 13.59 30.86
N SER A 320 -7.80 12.52 31.56
CA SER A 320 -7.72 11.16 31.02
C SER A 320 -8.62 10.97 29.79
N THR A 321 -9.75 11.68 29.65
CA THR A 321 -10.60 11.57 28.45
C THR A 321 -9.98 12.21 27.21
N HIS A 322 -9.26 13.32 27.35
CA HIS A 322 -8.55 13.96 26.23
C HIS A 322 -7.37 13.10 25.76
N ASP A 323 -6.59 12.54 26.69
CA ASP A 323 -5.46 11.65 26.36
C ASP A 323 -5.93 10.37 25.66
N ILE A 324 -7.06 9.79 26.11
CA ILE A 324 -7.70 8.64 25.44
C ILE A 324 -8.11 9.01 24.02
N PHE A 325 -8.72 10.18 23.81
CA PHE A 325 -9.11 10.64 22.47
C PHE A 325 -7.90 10.80 21.54
N SER A 326 -6.84 11.46 22.01
CA SER A 326 -5.60 11.62 21.25
C SER A 326 -4.98 10.27 20.89
N GLY A 327 -4.98 9.31 21.83
CA GLY A 327 -4.54 7.94 21.57
C GLY A 327 -5.38 7.22 20.52
N GLN A 328 -6.71 7.37 20.57
CA GLN A 328 -7.64 6.80 19.58
C GLN A 328 -7.43 7.43 18.20
N LEU A 329 -7.29 8.76 18.13
CA LEU A 329 -7.03 9.47 16.88
C LEU A 329 -5.68 9.05 16.27
N ALA A 330 -4.63 8.92 17.09
CA ALA A 330 -3.34 8.44 16.63
C ALA A 330 -3.39 6.99 16.13
N SER A 331 -4.17 6.12 16.79
CA SER A 331 -4.42 4.75 16.32
C SER A 331 -5.15 4.72 14.97
N LEU A 332 -6.09 5.64 14.72
CA LEU A 332 -6.73 5.76 13.40
C LEU A 332 -5.73 6.20 12.32
N VAL A 333 -4.87 7.19 12.61
CA VAL A 333 -3.81 7.62 11.70
C VAL A 333 -2.86 6.46 11.40
N ALA A 334 -2.40 5.73 12.42
CA ALA A 334 -1.55 4.55 12.25
C ALA A 334 -2.24 3.48 11.38
N THR A 335 -3.50 3.17 11.64
CA THR A 335 -4.28 2.21 10.83
C THR A 335 -4.40 2.67 9.37
N THR A 336 -4.55 3.98 9.13
CA THR A 336 -4.58 4.55 7.78
C THR A 336 -3.26 4.32 7.05
N ILE A 337 -2.14 4.49 7.75
CA ILE A 337 -0.80 4.26 7.18
C ILE A 337 -0.65 2.80 6.79
N GLU A 338 -0.99 1.90 7.70
CA GLU A 338 -0.82 0.45 7.53
C GLU A 338 -1.72 -0.19 6.48
N HIS A 339 -2.86 0.43 6.17
CA HIS A 339 -3.86 -0.16 5.26
C HIS A 339 -4.00 0.58 3.93
N VAL A 340 -3.59 1.86 3.86
CA VAL A 340 -3.86 2.73 2.71
C VAL A 340 -2.61 3.42 2.18
N ILE A 341 -1.83 4.10 3.03
CA ILE A 341 -0.69 4.91 2.57
C ILE A 341 0.54 4.04 2.27
N ALA A 342 0.86 3.13 3.16
CA ALA A 342 1.99 2.20 3.08
C ALA A 342 1.57 0.77 3.46
N PRO A 343 0.61 0.17 2.72
CA PRO A 343 0.13 -1.17 3.04
C PRO A 343 1.17 -2.24 2.72
N ASP A 344 0.91 -3.43 3.26
CA ASP A 344 1.64 -4.64 2.93
C ASP A 344 1.56 -4.96 1.43
N VAL A 345 2.60 -5.59 0.92
CA VAL A 345 2.68 -6.04 -0.47
C VAL A 345 2.01 -7.40 -0.60
N ARG A 346 1.04 -7.53 -1.51
CA ARG A 346 0.33 -8.80 -1.69
C ARG A 346 1.23 -9.91 -2.24
N PHE A 347 1.97 -9.59 -3.31
CA PHE A 347 2.93 -10.46 -3.98
C PHE A 347 4.19 -9.68 -4.35
N GLU A 348 5.37 -10.23 -4.09
CA GLU A 348 6.63 -9.62 -4.50
C GLU A 348 6.91 -9.88 -6.00
N THR A 349 6.60 -8.90 -6.84
CA THR A 349 6.86 -8.98 -8.28
C THR A 349 8.21 -8.36 -8.64
N VAL A 350 9.23 -9.20 -8.80
CA VAL A 350 10.62 -8.78 -9.09
C VAL A 350 10.91 -8.66 -10.60
N ASP A 351 9.89 -8.75 -11.47
CA ASP A 351 10.15 -8.74 -12.92
C ASP A 351 10.54 -7.36 -13.47
N LEU A 352 11.47 -7.39 -14.43
CA LEU A 352 11.96 -6.24 -15.19
C LEU A 352 11.25 -6.18 -16.55
N ALA A 353 9.96 -6.48 -16.55
CA ALA A 353 9.19 -6.57 -17.78
C ALA A 353 9.03 -5.19 -18.42
N THR A 354 9.32 -5.09 -19.72
CA THR A 354 9.02 -3.91 -20.54
C THR A 354 7.66 -4.02 -21.23
N ARG A 355 7.11 -5.24 -21.25
CA ARG A 355 5.79 -5.54 -21.83
C ARG A 355 4.97 -6.38 -20.87
N VAL A 356 3.72 -5.98 -20.69
CA VAL A 356 2.70 -6.68 -19.89
C VAL A 356 1.60 -7.17 -20.83
N LEU A 357 1.35 -8.47 -20.82
CA LEU A 357 0.25 -9.10 -21.56
C LEU A 357 -0.78 -9.64 -20.57
N VAL A 358 -2.03 -9.18 -20.68
CA VAL A 358 -3.15 -9.65 -19.87
C VAL A 358 -4.18 -10.32 -20.79
N PRO A 359 -4.08 -11.64 -21.02
CA PRO A 359 -5.10 -12.35 -21.77
C PRO A 359 -6.32 -12.60 -20.88
N ILE A 360 -7.47 -12.04 -21.28
CA ILE A 360 -8.77 -12.29 -20.67
C ILE A 360 -9.44 -13.45 -21.42
N ILE A 361 -9.45 -14.61 -20.77
CA ILE A 361 -9.91 -15.88 -21.34
C ILE A 361 -11.24 -16.24 -20.68
N VAL A 362 -12.33 -16.11 -21.42
CA VAL A 362 -13.66 -16.53 -20.98
C VAL A 362 -13.84 -18.02 -21.28
N LEU A 363 -14.03 -18.82 -20.25
CA LEU A 363 -14.36 -20.24 -20.35
C LEU A 363 -15.83 -20.44 -20.03
N GLN A 364 -16.64 -20.75 -21.05
CA GLN A 364 -18.09 -20.85 -20.91
C GLN A 364 -18.60 -22.30 -21.05
N ASN A 365 -19.46 -22.75 -20.15
CA ASN A 365 -20.14 -24.05 -20.27
C ASN A 365 -21.52 -23.94 -20.98
N HIS A 366 -21.87 -22.74 -21.45
CA HIS A 366 -23.17 -22.41 -22.02
C HIS A 366 -23.06 -21.55 -23.28
N ASN A 367 -24.17 -21.45 -24.02
CA ASN A 367 -24.36 -20.52 -25.15
C ASN A 367 -25.48 -19.49 -24.88
N ARG A 368 -25.80 -19.21 -23.61
CA ARG A 368 -26.92 -18.32 -23.23
C ARG A 368 -26.65 -16.85 -23.48
N TYR A 369 -25.41 -16.42 -23.29
CA TYR A 369 -24.95 -15.04 -23.43
C TYR A 369 -23.44 -15.04 -23.67
N ASN A 370 -22.92 -13.89 -24.10
CA ASN A 370 -21.51 -13.66 -24.35
C ASN A 370 -21.03 -12.41 -23.58
N ILE A 371 -20.05 -12.59 -22.69
CA ILE A 371 -19.50 -11.51 -21.84
C ILE A 371 -18.79 -10.44 -22.67
N MET A 372 -18.29 -10.80 -23.85
CA MET A 372 -17.55 -9.91 -24.74
C MET A 372 -18.47 -8.98 -25.57
N GLU A 373 -19.78 -9.23 -25.58
CA GLU A 373 -20.76 -8.39 -26.26
C GLU A 373 -21.08 -7.15 -25.42
N ARG A 374 -20.76 -5.96 -25.94
CA ARG A 374 -20.94 -4.69 -25.24
C ARG A 374 -22.41 -4.35 -24.96
N GLY A 375 -22.64 -3.60 -23.88
CA GLY A 375 -23.93 -2.95 -23.60
C GLY A 375 -24.88 -3.74 -22.71
N GLN A 376 -24.43 -4.87 -22.16
CA GLN A 376 -25.20 -5.70 -21.23
C GLN A 376 -24.65 -5.56 -19.81
N ASN A 377 -25.50 -5.79 -18.79
CA ASN A 377 -25.08 -5.71 -17.39
C ASN A 377 -24.02 -6.73 -16.99
N TYR A 378 -23.89 -7.82 -17.75
CA TYR A 378 -22.89 -8.87 -17.57
C TYR A 378 -21.67 -8.71 -18.48
N SER A 379 -21.65 -7.67 -19.31
CA SER A 379 -20.56 -7.43 -20.26
C SER A 379 -19.35 -6.79 -19.60
N ILE A 380 -18.17 -7.05 -20.15
CA ILE A 380 -16.93 -6.38 -19.74
C ILE A 380 -16.52 -5.34 -20.79
N ASN A 381 -15.95 -4.24 -20.32
CA ASN A 381 -15.32 -3.25 -21.19
C ASN A 381 -13.79 -3.39 -21.13
N ILE A 382 -13.20 -3.99 -22.16
CA ILE A 382 -11.74 -4.17 -22.25
C ILE A 382 -11.00 -2.84 -22.28
N GLU A 383 -11.55 -1.81 -22.95
CA GLU A 383 -10.90 -0.50 -23.07
C GLU A 383 -10.82 0.19 -21.69
N GLU A 384 -11.88 0.09 -20.88
CA GLU A 384 -11.88 0.59 -19.51
C GLU A 384 -10.91 -0.20 -18.63
N ILE A 385 -10.89 -1.54 -18.73
CA ILE A 385 -9.93 -2.38 -18.00
C ILE A 385 -8.50 -1.99 -18.37
N GLU A 386 -8.20 -1.82 -19.66
CA GLU A 386 -6.88 -1.41 -20.13
C GLU A 386 -6.50 -0.02 -19.59
N SER A 387 -7.45 0.91 -19.55
CA SER A 387 -7.23 2.25 -19.00
C SER A 387 -6.90 2.24 -17.51
N GLU A 388 -7.53 1.36 -16.73
CA GLU A 388 -7.25 1.20 -15.30
C GLU A 388 -5.93 0.46 -15.07
N VAL A 389 -5.62 -0.59 -15.84
CA VAL A 389 -4.35 -1.34 -15.75
C VAL A 389 -3.16 -0.44 -16.07
N LYS A 390 -3.28 0.44 -17.07
CA LYS A 390 -2.24 1.42 -17.42
C LYS A 390 -1.91 2.39 -16.29
N LYS A 391 -2.79 2.60 -15.32
CA LYS A 391 -2.54 3.46 -14.16
C LYS A 391 -1.72 2.77 -13.07
N MET A 392 -1.65 1.43 -13.08
CA MET A 392 -0.95 0.61 -12.08
C MET A 392 0.43 0.14 -12.54
N ILE A 393 0.86 0.55 -13.73
CA ILE A 393 2.14 0.18 -14.35
C ILE A 393 2.95 1.43 -14.69
N HIS A 394 4.28 1.30 -14.73
CA HIS A 394 5.18 2.43 -14.91
C HIS A 394 5.15 2.94 -16.35
N GLU A 395 5.37 4.25 -16.53
CA GLU A 395 5.44 4.86 -17.86
C GLU A 395 6.48 4.16 -18.74
N GLY A 396 6.18 3.97 -20.02
CA GLY A 396 7.06 3.27 -20.97
C GLY A 396 6.91 1.75 -21.02
N GLN A 397 6.17 1.12 -20.10
CA GLN A 397 5.78 -0.29 -20.22
C GLN A 397 4.61 -0.45 -21.22
N GLU A 398 4.73 -1.37 -22.18
CA GLU A 398 3.67 -1.68 -23.14
C GLU A 398 2.64 -2.62 -22.50
N VAL A 399 1.38 -2.18 -22.37
CA VAL A 399 0.27 -3.04 -21.91
C VAL A 399 -0.54 -3.49 -23.11
N VAL A 400 -0.76 -4.79 -23.22
CA VAL A 400 -1.66 -5.38 -24.21
C VAL A 400 -2.65 -6.27 -23.49
N ILE A 401 -3.94 -5.98 -23.69
CA ILE A 401 -5.05 -6.80 -23.18
C ILE A 401 -5.74 -7.45 -24.37
N VAL A 402 -5.87 -8.77 -24.34
CA VAL A 402 -6.53 -9.53 -25.41
C VAL A 402 -7.67 -10.32 -24.80
N GLY A 403 -8.87 -10.19 -25.35
CA GLY A 403 -10.04 -10.94 -24.90
C GLY A 403 -10.43 -12.06 -25.86
N GLY A 404 -10.72 -13.24 -25.33
CA GLY A 404 -11.19 -14.38 -26.10
C GLY A 404 -12.19 -15.24 -25.33
N ALA A 405 -13.22 -15.75 -26.00
CA ALA A 405 -14.21 -16.65 -25.42
C ALA A 405 -14.12 -18.05 -26.01
N HIS A 406 -14.06 -19.06 -25.14
CA HIS A 406 -13.85 -20.45 -25.48
C HIS A 406 -14.88 -21.35 -24.77
N PRO A 407 -15.53 -22.27 -25.49
CA PRO A 407 -16.38 -23.27 -24.85
C PRO A 407 -15.55 -24.21 -23.97
N LEU A 408 -15.87 -24.30 -22.68
CA LEU A 408 -15.12 -25.09 -21.69
C LEU A 408 -15.01 -26.57 -22.08
N HIS A 409 -16.06 -27.13 -22.70
CA HIS A 409 -16.09 -28.53 -23.14
C HIS A 409 -15.07 -28.85 -24.26
N ARG A 410 -14.55 -27.86 -24.99
CA ARG A 410 -13.48 -28.08 -25.98
C ARG A 410 -12.10 -28.26 -25.32
N HIS A 411 -12.01 -27.98 -24.03
CA HIS A 411 -10.79 -28.07 -23.24
C HIS A 411 -10.98 -29.09 -22.11
N GLU A 412 -10.93 -30.38 -22.45
CA GLU A 412 -11.17 -31.50 -21.52
C GLU A 412 -10.37 -31.35 -20.20
N LYS A 413 -9.08 -31.04 -20.29
CA LYS A 413 -8.22 -30.86 -19.11
C LYS A 413 -8.68 -29.70 -18.22
N LEU A 414 -9.11 -28.58 -18.81
CA LEU A 414 -9.61 -27.42 -18.06
C LEU A 414 -10.98 -27.70 -17.44
N ALA A 415 -11.85 -28.40 -18.16
CA ALA A 415 -13.14 -28.84 -17.62
C ALA A 415 -12.95 -29.79 -16.42
N ILE A 416 -11.98 -30.71 -16.51
CA ILE A 416 -11.59 -31.58 -15.39
C ILE A 416 -11.04 -30.76 -14.22
N ALA A 417 -10.19 -29.76 -14.48
CA ALA A 417 -9.66 -28.89 -13.43
C ALA A 417 -10.77 -28.15 -12.67
N VAL A 418 -11.72 -27.52 -13.38
CA VAL A 418 -12.89 -26.87 -12.78
C VAL A 418 -13.71 -27.87 -11.94
N SER A 419 -13.96 -29.07 -12.48
CA SER A 419 -14.70 -30.10 -11.75
C SER A 419 -13.96 -30.61 -10.51
N LYS A 420 -12.63 -30.73 -10.55
CA LYS A 420 -11.80 -31.18 -9.41
C LYS A 420 -11.66 -30.12 -8.33
N ALA A 421 -11.75 -28.85 -8.69
CA ALA A 421 -11.68 -27.72 -7.77
C ALA A 421 -13.02 -27.43 -7.06
N MET A 422 -14.12 -28.05 -7.49
CA MET A 422 -15.38 -28.00 -6.75
C MET A 422 -15.24 -28.67 -5.39
N ARG A 423 -15.60 -27.92 -4.34
CA ARG A 423 -15.60 -28.34 -2.94
C ARG A 423 -16.95 -28.04 -2.32
N GLY A 424 -17.22 -28.69 -1.20
CA GLY A 424 -18.42 -28.48 -0.41
C GLY A 424 -18.07 -28.46 1.07
N HIS A 425 -18.54 -27.44 1.78
CA HIS A 425 -18.46 -27.38 3.24
C HIS A 425 -19.86 -27.32 3.83
N SER A 426 -20.03 -27.89 5.01
CA SER A 426 -21.32 -27.88 5.71
C SER A 426 -21.38 -26.66 6.63
N LEU A 427 -22.28 -25.72 6.34
CA LEU A 427 -22.60 -24.59 7.21
C LEU A 427 -23.77 -24.94 8.12
N GLN A 428 -23.72 -24.46 9.36
CA GLN A 428 -24.84 -24.55 10.29
C GLN A 428 -25.54 -23.19 10.33
N GLU A 429 -26.62 -23.04 9.57
CA GLU A 429 -27.41 -21.80 9.60
C GLU A 429 -28.52 -21.93 10.64
N THR A 430 -28.62 -20.94 11.54
CA THR A 430 -29.74 -20.81 12.47
C THR A 430 -30.93 -20.20 11.73
N LYS A 431 -32.01 -20.96 11.58
CA LYS A 431 -33.26 -20.43 11.03
C LYS A 431 -33.92 -19.46 12.02
N LYS A 432 -34.89 -18.68 11.52
CA LYS A 432 -35.69 -17.76 12.35
C LYS A 432 -36.43 -18.43 13.52
N ASP A 433 -36.58 -19.76 13.49
CA ASP A 433 -37.17 -20.58 14.55
C ASP A 433 -36.16 -21.09 15.59
N GLY A 434 -34.89 -20.66 15.51
CA GLY A 434 -33.83 -21.01 16.46
C GLY A 434 -33.22 -22.41 16.27
N ARG A 435 -33.65 -23.17 15.26
CA ARG A 435 -33.08 -24.49 14.94
C ARG A 435 -31.91 -24.35 13.97
N PHE A 436 -30.85 -25.12 14.24
CA PHE A 436 -29.72 -25.25 13.33
C PHE A 436 -30.09 -26.17 12.16
N HIS A 437 -29.85 -25.70 10.94
CA HIS A 437 -29.95 -26.53 9.74
C HIS A 437 -28.56 -26.64 9.11
N VAL A 438 -28.09 -27.87 8.96
CA VAL A 438 -26.85 -28.14 8.24
C VAL A 438 -27.14 -28.03 6.75
N HIS A 439 -26.56 -27.03 6.09
CA HIS A 439 -26.64 -26.85 4.65
C HIS A 439 -25.24 -26.98 4.05
N THR A 440 -25.07 -27.85 3.06
CA THR A 440 -23.80 -27.94 2.32
C THR A 440 -23.76 -26.82 1.29
N LYS A 441 -22.80 -25.90 1.42
CA LYS A 441 -22.54 -24.85 0.44
C LYS A 441 -21.42 -25.32 -0.48
N THR A 442 -21.66 -25.27 -1.79
CA THR A 442 -20.61 -25.57 -2.77
C THR A 442 -19.81 -24.31 -3.07
N TYR A 443 -18.49 -24.48 -3.25
CA TYR A 443 -17.58 -23.39 -3.58
C TYR A 443 -16.48 -23.89 -4.51
N LEU A 444 -15.85 -22.96 -5.22
CA LEU A 444 -14.70 -23.20 -6.09
C LEU A 444 -13.41 -22.84 -5.36
N ASP A 445 -12.56 -23.84 -5.16
CA ASP A 445 -11.24 -23.64 -4.58
C ASP A 445 -10.26 -23.13 -5.65
N GLY A 446 -9.86 -21.87 -5.52
CA GLY A 446 -8.98 -21.19 -6.49
C GLY A 446 -7.56 -21.75 -6.52
N ALA A 447 -7.02 -22.15 -5.36
CA ALA A 447 -5.67 -22.68 -5.24
C ALA A 447 -5.56 -24.06 -5.91
N ILE A 448 -6.52 -24.94 -5.65
CA ILE A 448 -6.60 -26.25 -6.30
C ILE A 448 -6.84 -26.10 -7.80
N LEU A 449 -7.70 -25.14 -8.20
CA LEU A 449 -7.96 -24.88 -9.62
C LEU A 449 -6.68 -24.45 -10.34
N LYS A 450 -5.91 -23.52 -9.77
CA LYS A 450 -4.60 -23.11 -10.31
C LYS A 450 -3.69 -24.33 -10.48
N GLU A 451 -3.52 -25.15 -9.44
CA GLU A 451 -2.62 -26.31 -9.48
C GLU A 451 -3.02 -27.32 -10.58
N GLU A 452 -4.30 -27.64 -10.71
CA GLU A 452 -4.80 -28.56 -11.73
C GLU A 452 -4.72 -27.98 -13.15
N MET A 453 -4.89 -26.67 -13.28
CA MET A 453 -4.68 -25.94 -14.54
C MET A 453 -3.20 -26.01 -14.94
N GLU A 454 -2.27 -25.72 -14.03
CA GLU A 454 -0.82 -25.76 -14.29
C GLU A 454 -0.36 -27.14 -14.73
N ARG A 455 -0.84 -28.21 -14.07
CA ARG A 455 -0.57 -29.60 -14.49
C ARG A 455 -1.02 -29.91 -15.93
N SER A 456 -1.91 -29.09 -16.47
CA SER A 456 -2.48 -29.23 -17.80
C SER A 456 -1.75 -28.43 -18.90
N THR A 457 -0.61 -27.79 -18.55
CA THR A 457 0.38 -26.96 -19.30
C THR A 457 0.17 -26.59 -20.77
N ASP A 458 -0.38 -27.47 -21.61
CA ASP A 458 -0.50 -27.30 -23.06
C ASP A 458 -1.53 -26.24 -23.50
N VAL A 459 -2.31 -25.66 -22.57
CA VAL A 459 -3.52 -24.87 -22.91
C VAL A 459 -3.48 -23.43 -22.37
N LEU A 460 -2.61 -23.08 -21.42
CA LEU A 460 -2.97 -22.02 -20.48
C LEU A 460 -2.75 -20.57 -20.92
N ALA A 461 -1.98 -20.29 -21.97
CA ALA A 461 -1.91 -18.92 -22.48
C ALA A 461 -1.53 -18.92 -23.95
N ALA A 462 -0.37 -19.47 -24.30
CA ALA A 462 0.15 -19.39 -25.66
C ALA A 462 -0.72 -20.15 -26.68
N GLY A 463 -1.25 -21.34 -26.32
CA GLY A 463 -2.13 -22.11 -27.20
C GLY A 463 -3.53 -21.51 -27.39
N LEU A 464 -4.08 -20.84 -26.37
CA LEU A 464 -5.36 -20.11 -26.48
C LEU A 464 -5.17 -18.76 -27.19
N LEU A 465 -4.04 -18.09 -26.94
CA LEU A 465 -3.63 -16.86 -27.62
C LEU A 465 -3.31 -17.08 -29.10
N ASP A 466 -2.67 -18.20 -29.45
CA ASP A 466 -2.45 -18.62 -30.85
C ASP A 466 -3.77 -18.72 -31.62
N VAL A 467 -4.84 -19.14 -30.94
CA VAL A 467 -6.18 -19.28 -31.55
C VAL A 467 -6.87 -17.92 -31.68
N SER A 468 -6.69 -17.01 -30.71
CA SER A 468 -7.33 -15.69 -30.73
C SER A 468 -6.58 -14.66 -31.60
N ASP A 469 -5.25 -14.59 -31.49
CA ASP A 469 -4.39 -13.69 -32.26
C ASP A 469 -2.98 -14.31 -32.47
N PRO A 470 -2.75 -14.97 -33.61
CA PRO A 470 -1.46 -15.59 -33.95
C PRO A 470 -0.30 -14.59 -34.06
N GLY A 471 -0.58 -13.33 -34.40
CA GLY A 471 0.43 -12.29 -34.54
C GLY A 471 0.98 -11.84 -33.19
N ILE A 472 0.10 -11.73 -32.19
CA ILE A 472 0.46 -11.41 -30.81
C ILE A 472 1.23 -12.58 -30.20
N SER A 473 0.76 -13.82 -30.34
CA SER A 473 1.45 -14.97 -29.74
C SER A 473 2.93 -15.07 -30.14
N ASN A 474 3.25 -14.86 -31.43
CA ASN A 474 4.63 -14.85 -31.92
C ASN A 474 5.49 -13.68 -31.37
N LYS A 475 4.87 -12.58 -30.92
CA LYS A 475 5.57 -11.44 -30.29
C LYS A 475 5.90 -11.68 -28.82
N TYR A 476 5.08 -12.48 -28.12
CA TYR A 476 5.16 -12.70 -26.67
C TYR A 476 5.68 -14.10 -26.26
N PHE A 477 5.68 -15.07 -27.20
CA PHE A 477 6.17 -16.43 -26.99
C PHE A 477 7.17 -16.84 -28.09
N LEU A 478 8.26 -17.49 -27.68
CA LEU A 478 9.24 -18.12 -28.55
C LEU A 478 8.87 -19.59 -28.78
N ARG A 479 8.70 -19.95 -30.04
CA ARG A 479 8.48 -21.33 -30.50
C ARG A 479 9.82 -21.97 -30.87
N GLN A 480 10.15 -23.12 -30.29
CA GLN A 480 11.28 -23.93 -30.78
C GLN A 480 10.81 -24.79 -31.96
N SER A 481 11.02 -24.32 -33.20
CA SER A 481 10.98 -25.19 -34.39
C SER A 481 12.36 -25.80 -34.60
N TRP A 482 12.49 -27.10 -34.31
CA TRP A 482 13.69 -27.88 -34.66
C TRP A 482 13.50 -28.47 -36.07
N GLU A 483 13.32 -27.64 -37.08
CA GLU A 483 13.32 -28.06 -38.50
C GLU A 483 14.28 -27.28 -39.40
N ASP A 484 15.08 -26.36 -38.85
CA ASP A 484 16.21 -25.76 -39.57
C ASP A 484 17.55 -26.29 -39.01
N GLU A 485 17.75 -27.61 -39.07
CA GLU A 485 19.11 -28.14 -39.31
C GLU A 485 19.36 -28.13 -40.82
N SER A 486 19.37 -26.94 -41.43
CA SER A 486 20.02 -26.76 -42.72
C SER A 486 21.44 -26.27 -42.47
N GLU A 487 22.40 -27.13 -42.76
CA GLU A 487 23.82 -26.82 -42.81
C GLU A 487 24.08 -25.55 -43.63
N GLY A 488 24.83 -24.60 -43.05
CA GLY A 488 25.55 -23.58 -43.82
C GLY A 488 25.06 -22.14 -43.65
N SER A 489 25.77 -21.40 -42.80
CA SER A 489 26.11 -19.98 -42.96
C SER A 489 25.01 -18.89 -42.86
N SER A 490 25.40 -17.88 -42.08
CA SER A 490 25.01 -16.46 -42.07
C SER A 490 23.68 -16.04 -41.44
N ASP A 491 23.86 -15.31 -40.34
CA ASP A 491 23.16 -14.08 -39.93
C ASP A 491 21.63 -14.01 -40.11
N SER A 492 20.91 -13.95 -38.98
CA SER A 492 20.09 -12.76 -38.62
C SER A 492 18.96 -12.98 -37.60
N ILE A 493 18.86 -14.08 -36.83
CA ILE A 493 17.73 -14.24 -35.87
C ILE A 493 18.17 -14.74 -34.47
N VAL A 494 19.28 -14.22 -33.94
CA VAL A 494 19.58 -14.31 -32.50
C VAL A 494 20.25 -13.02 -32.02
N LYS A 495 19.48 -11.94 -31.89
CA LYS A 495 19.97 -10.67 -31.27
C LYS A 495 19.42 -10.36 -29.89
N HIS A 496 18.60 -11.24 -29.30
CA HIS A 496 18.07 -11.02 -27.94
C HIS A 496 18.12 -12.27 -27.05
N LYS A 497 19.20 -13.05 -27.18
CA LYS A 497 19.70 -13.76 -26.00
C LYS A 497 20.49 -12.75 -25.19
N PRO A 498 20.21 -12.59 -23.89
CA PRO A 498 21.08 -11.80 -23.04
C PRO A 498 22.51 -12.35 -23.15
N LEU A 499 23.50 -11.46 -23.10
CA LEU A 499 24.92 -11.82 -23.09
C LEU A 499 25.27 -12.86 -22.00
N TRP A 500 24.45 -13.01 -20.95
CA TRP A 500 24.61 -14.01 -19.89
C TRP A 500 24.49 -15.48 -20.36
N SER A 501 23.76 -15.77 -21.43
CA SER A 501 23.59 -17.16 -21.92
C SER A 501 24.77 -17.68 -22.75
N SER A 502 25.60 -16.78 -23.29
CA SER A 502 26.78 -17.16 -24.08
C SER A 502 27.99 -17.52 -23.23
N TYR A 503 28.10 -17.00 -22.00
CA TYR A 503 29.25 -17.24 -21.12
C TYR A 503 29.24 -18.63 -20.46
N SER A 504 28.07 -19.20 -20.17
CA SER A 504 27.95 -20.52 -19.52
C SER A 504 28.13 -21.72 -20.47
N SER A 505 28.19 -21.49 -21.78
CA SER A 505 28.16 -22.56 -22.78
C SER A 505 29.47 -23.35 -22.93
N LYS A 506 30.60 -22.86 -22.38
CA LYS A 506 31.92 -23.46 -22.61
C LYS A 506 32.41 -24.46 -21.56
N LEU A 507 31.69 -24.70 -20.45
CA LEU A 507 32.21 -25.55 -19.36
C LEU A 507 31.28 -26.66 -18.81
N GLN A 508 30.24 -27.09 -19.52
CA GLN A 508 29.49 -28.30 -19.15
C GLN A 508 29.62 -29.42 -20.20
N LYS A 509 30.83 -29.99 -20.33
CA LYS A 509 31.00 -31.37 -20.86
C LYS A 509 31.12 -32.35 -19.69
N GLY A 510 30.04 -32.48 -18.92
CA GLY A 510 29.85 -33.52 -17.91
C GLY A 510 28.51 -34.22 -18.17
N LYS A 511 28.52 -35.54 -18.29
CA LYS A 511 27.38 -36.40 -18.69
C LYS A 511 26.11 -36.13 -17.86
N LYS A 512 25.18 -35.31 -18.38
CA LYS A 512 23.79 -35.24 -17.89
C LYS A 512 22.95 -36.30 -18.63
N LYS A 513 22.27 -37.15 -17.86
CA LYS A 513 21.24 -38.08 -18.35
C LYS A 513 20.22 -37.30 -19.19
N LYS A 514 19.94 -37.75 -20.41
CA LYS A 514 18.89 -37.20 -21.27
C LYS A 514 17.54 -37.35 -20.56
N ALA A 515 17.05 -36.28 -19.96
CA ALA A 515 15.62 -36.10 -19.76
C ALA A 515 15.00 -35.99 -21.16
N VAL A 516 14.03 -36.86 -21.46
CA VAL A 516 13.25 -36.78 -22.69
C VAL A 516 12.44 -35.48 -22.62
N LYS A 517 12.94 -34.42 -23.26
CA LYS A 517 12.23 -33.15 -23.39
C LYS A 517 11.03 -33.37 -24.31
N LYS A 518 9.82 -33.06 -23.81
CA LYS A 518 8.58 -33.13 -24.57
C LYS A 518 8.62 -32.11 -25.72
N LYS A 519 8.09 -32.49 -26.89
CA LYS A 519 7.85 -31.59 -28.02
C LYS A 519 6.77 -30.57 -27.61
N GLY A 520 7.04 -29.27 -27.71
CA GLY A 520 6.01 -28.23 -27.67
C GLY A 520 6.19 -27.07 -26.70
N ASP A 521 7.24 -27.03 -25.88
CA ASP A 521 7.40 -25.98 -24.88
C ASP A 521 7.58 -24.59 -25.51
N LEU A 522 6.60 -23.70 -25.30
CA LEU A 522 6.62 -22.29 -25.64
C LEU A 522 7.25 -21.50 -24.49
N TYR A 523 8.27 -20.70 -24.78
CA TYR A 523 8.97 -19.90 -23.76
C TYR A 523 8.57 -18.42 -23.87
N ARG A 524 8.35 -17.75 -22.74
CA ARG A 524 8.06 -16.30 -22.72
C ARG A 524 9.24 -15.52 -23.33
N THR A 525 8.95 -14.48 -24.12
CA THR A 525 10.00 -13.56 -24.58
C THR A 525 10.65 -12.84 -23.41
N TYR A 526 11.93 -12.54 -23.53
CA TYR A 526 12.67 -11.80 -22.50
C TYR A 526 12.01 -10.41 -22.30
N GLY A 527 11.88 -9.98 -21.03
CA GLY A 527 11.25 -8.70 -20.69
C GLY A 527 9.73 -8.69 -20.81
N THR A 528 9.07 -9.85 -20.75
CA THR A 528 7.61 -9.98 -20.86
C THR A 528 6.98 -10.56 -19.59
N ARG A 529 5.99 -9.87 -19.03
CA ARG A 529 5.11 -10.38 -17.96
C ARG A 529 3.76 -10.77 -18.56
N VAL A 530 3.29 -11.98 -18.28
CA VAL A 530 1.98 -12.47 -18.72
C VAL A 530 1.15 -12.82 -17.49
N ILE A 531 -0.04 -12.24 -17.37
CA ILE A 531 -1.00 -12.52 -16.28
C ILE A 531 -2.34 -12.90 -16.90
N PRO A 532 -2.62 -14.19 -17.12
CA PRO A 532 -3.93 -14.63 -17.61
C PRO A 532 -5.03 -14.37 -16.59
N VAL A 533 -6.16 -13.88 -17.11
CA VAL A 533 -7.42 -13.72 -16.38
C VAL A 533 -8.42 -14.72 -16.92
N PHE A 534 -8.72 -15.76 -16.15
CA PHE A 534 -9.74 -16.75 -16.50
C PHE A 534 -11.09 -16.34 -15.94
N ILE A 535 -12.06 -16.11 -16.81
CA ILE A 535 -13.45 -15.88 -16.41
C ILE A 535 -14.22 -17.17 -16.61
N LEU A 536 -14.64 -17.81 -15.53
CA LEU A 536 -15.46 -19.01 -15.56
C LEU A 536 -16.93 -18.61 -15.66
N SER A 537 -17.45 -18.62 -16.89
CA SER A 537 -18.86 -18.31 -17.19
C SER A 537 -19.68 -19.58 -17.12
N LEU A 538 -20.26 -19.83 -15.95
CA LEU A 538 -20.95 -21.08 -15.64
C LEU A 538 -22.47 -20.86 -15.58
N ALA A 539 -23.22 -21.73 -16.25
CA ALA A 539 -24.65 -21.88 -16.13
C ALA A 539 -25.00 -23.22 -15.49
N ASP A 540 -26.19 -23.30 -14.91
CA ASP A 540 -26.75 -24.49 -14.27
C ASP A 540 -25.86 -25.04 -13.13
N VAL A 541 -25.17 -24.12 -12.45
CA VAL A 541 -24.42 -24.35 -11.22
C VAL A 541 -25.25 -23.96 -10.00
N ASP A 542 -24.77 -24.31 -8.81
CA ASP A 542 -25.36 -23.85 -7.54
C ASP A 542 -25.60 -22.33 -7.58
N PRO A 543 -26.82 -21.85 -7.32
CA PRO A 543 -27.13 -20.42 -7.25
C PRO A 543 -26.25 -19.61 -6.30
N LYS A 544 -25.70 -20.26 -5.27
CA LYS A 544 -24.82 -19.66 -4.26
C LYS A 544 -23.33 -19.94 -4.50
N LEU A 545 -22.97 -20.47 -5.68
CA LEU A 545 -21.58 -20.80 -5.99
C LEU A 545 -20.70 -19.55 -5.90
N MET A 546 -19.67 -19.61 -5.09
CA MET A 546 -18.63 -18.58 -4.96
C MET A 546 -17.27 -19.25 -4.89
N MET A 547 -16.21 -18.46 -4.90
CA MET A 547 -14.89 -18.94 -4.52
C MET A 547 -14.79 -19.05 -2.99
N GLU A 548 -13.64 -19.52 -2.51
CA GLU A 548 -13.32 -19.49 -1.08
C GLU A 548 -13.52 -18.08 -0.48
N ASP A 549 -13.86 -18.03 0.81
CA ASP A 549 -14.13 -16.80 1.56
C ASP A 549 -15.26 -15.90 1.01
N GLU A 550 -16.22 -16.48 0.29
CA GLU A 550 -17.36 -15.74 -0.30
C GLU A 550 -16.94 -14.65 -1.30
N SER A 551 -15.77 -14.83 -1.93
CA SER A 551 -15.29 -13.99 -3.03
C SER A 551 -15.76 -14.52 -4.39
N LEU A 552 -15.79 -13.63 -5.39
CA LEU A 552 -15.98 -14.00 -6.80
C LEU A 552 -14.66 -13.96 -7.59
N VAL A 553 -13.56 -13.61 -6.92
CA VAL A 553 -12.21 -13.56 -7.49
C VAL A 553 -11.23 -14.29 -6.58
N TRP A 554 -10.31 -15.00 -7.22
CA TRP A 554 -9.11 -15.51 -6.60
C TRP A 554 -7.93 -15.10 -7.47
N ALA A 555 -6.86 -14.62 -6.84
CA ALA A 555 -5.67 -14.15 -7.52
C ALA A 555 -4.42 -14.73 -6.87
N SER A 556 -3.45 -15.07 -7.70
CA SER A 556 -2.07 -15.36 -7.33
C SER A 556 -1.13 -14.38 -8.06
N ASN A 557 0.18 -14.49 -7.83
CA ASN A 557 1.17 -13.68 -8.52
C ASN A 557 1.15 -13.84 -10.06
N ASP A 558 0.64 -14.96 -10.57
CA ASP A 558 0.75 -15.39 -11.95
C ASP A 558 -0.59 -15.66 -12.67
N VAL A 559 -1.72 -15.71 -11.97
CA VAL A 559 -3.04 -15.93 -12.59
C VAL A 559 -4.16 -15.26 -11.78
N VAL A 560 -5.20 -14.80 -12.49
CA VAL A 560 -6.45 -14.32 -11.91
C VAL A 560 -7.59 -15.20 -12.38
N ILE A 561 -8.46 -15.62 -11.46
CA ILE A 561 -9.63 -16.44 -11.75
C ILE A 561 -10.85 -15.71 -11.22
N VAL A 562 -11.85 -15.51 -12.08
CA VAL A 562 -13.09 -14.80 -11.75
C VAL A 562 -14.27 -15.72 -12.09
N LEU A 563 -15.20 -15.84 -11.15
CA LEU A 563 -16.42 -16.61 -11.32
C LEU A 563 -17.56 -15.73 -11.82
N GLN A 564 -18.26 -16.18 -12.86
CA GLN A 564 -19.48 -15.55 -13.35
C GLN A 564 -20.61 -16.56 -13.49
N HIS A 565 -21.80 -16.15 -13.06
CA HIS A 565 -23.05 -16.81 -13.42
C HIS A 565 -24.23 -15.81 -13.36
N LEU A 566 -25.35 -16.11 -14.03
CA LEU A 566 -26.53 -15.22 -14.08
C LEU A 566 -27.57 -15.47 -12.98
N ASN A 567 -27.25 -16.27 -11.96
CA ASN A 567 -28.14 -16.45 -10.83
C ASN A 567 -28.37 -15.14 -10.05
N GLU A 568 -29.39 -15.11 -9.18
CA GLU A 568 -29.73 -13.96 -8.35
C GLU A 568 -28.57 -13.51 -7.45
N LYS A 569 -28.71 -12.30 -6.88
CA LYS A 569 -27.77 -11.76 -5.90
C LYS A 569 -27.54 -12.76 -4.75
N ILE A 570 -26.28 -13.04 -4.45
CA ILE A 570 -25.94 -13.99 -3.39
C ILE A 570 -25.83 -13.22 -2.07
N PRO A 571 -26.62 -13.57 -1.02
CA PRO A 571 -26.46 -12.96 0.29
C PRO A 571 -25.13 -13.44 0.90
N LEU A 572 -24.32 -12.49 1.33
CA LEU A 572 -23.04 -12.76 1.97
C LEU A 572 -23.17 -12.77 3.50
N SER A 573 -22.14 -13.26 4.16
CA SER A 573 -21.98 -13.25 5.61
C SER A 573 -21.52 -11.89 6.16
N TYR A 574 -21.55 -10.84 5.33
CA TYR A 574 -21.21 -9.47 5.71
C TYR A 574 -22.47 -8.63 5.92
N VAL A 575 -22.43 -7.76 6.92
CA VAL A 575 -23.52 -6.86 7.28
C VAL A 575 -23.00 -5.43 7.25
N SER A 576 -23.83 -4.52 6.75
CA SER A 576 -23.70 -3.10 6.98
C SER A 576 -25.00 -2.65 7.63
N GLU A 577 -24.90 -2.12 8.84
CA GLU A 577 -26.02 -1.69 9.66
C GLU A 577 -26.97 -2.85 9.95
N THR A 578 -28.18 -2.81 9.40
CA THR A 578 -29.20 -3.86 9.56
C THR A 578 -29.33 -4.75 8.32
N GLU A 579 -28.55 -4.49 7.27
CA GLU A 579 -28.67 -5.14 5.97
C GLU A 579 -27.47 -6.04 5.64
N ARG A 580 -27.76 -7.26 5.19
CA ARG A 580 -26.73 -8.14 4.63
C ARG A 580 -26.25 -7.60 3.28
N GLN A 581 -24.95 -7.64 3.08
CA GLN A 581 -24.35 -7.35 1.79
C GLN A 581 -24.61 -8.49 0.81
N HIS A 582 -24.60 -8.14 -0.47
CA HIS A 582 -24.89 -9.08 -1.54
C HIS A 582 -23.80 -9.02 -2.61
N ALA A 583 -23.36 -10.18 -3.08
CA ALA A 583 -22.54 -10.27 -4.28
C ALA A 583 -23.44 -10.31 -5.53
N VAL A 584 -22.95 -9.73 -6.62
CA VAL A 584 -23.61 -9.74 -7.93
C VAL A 584 -22.72 -10.51 -8.91
N PRO A 585 -22.94 -11.83 -9.07
CA PRO A 585 -22.06 -12.70 -9.87
C PRO A 585 -22.02 -12.36 -11.36
N SER A 586 -23.01 -11.60 -11.87
CA SER A 586 -23.00 -11.14 -13.24
C SER A 586 -21.99 -10.00 -13.49
N GLN A 587 -21.63 -9.22 -12.48
CA GLN A 587 -20.77 -8.03 -12.59
C GLN A 587 -19.31 -8.37 -12.30
N VAL A 588 -18.59 -8.84 -13.32
CA VAL A 588 -17.21 -9.35 -13.16
C VAL A 588 -16.11 -8.31 -13.33
N GLN A 589 -16.37 -7.17 -13.97
CA GLN A 589 -15.32 -6.16 -14.27
C GLN A 589 -14.60 -5.68 -13.00
N ARG A 590 -15.34 -5.45 -11.92
CA ARG A 590 -14.77 -5.11 -10.62
C ARG A 590 -13.80 -6.18 -10.11
N HIS A 591 -14.22 -7.44 -10.19
CA HIS A 591 -13.45 -8.60 -9.73
C HIS A 591 -12.19 -8.82 -10.57
N ILE A 592 -12.27 -8.60 -11.88
CA ILE A 592 -11.11 -8.61 -12.79
C ILE A 592 -10.09 -7.56 -12.35
N LEU A 593 -10.53 -6.33 -12.12
CA LEU A 593 -9.65 -5.23 -11.70
C LEU A 593 -9.03 -5.48 -10.31
N ALA A 594 -9.79 -5.99 -9.34
CA ALA A 594 -9.25 -6.38 -8.04
C ALA A 594 -8.15 -7.45 -8.17
N GLY A 595 -8.41 -8.50 -8.97
CA GLY A 595 -7.43 -9.56 -9.19
C GLY A 595 -6.18 -9.09 -9.92
N ILE A 596 -6.31 -8.23 -10.95
CA ILE A 596 -5.16 -7.65 -11.65
C ILE A 596 -4.39 -6.69 -10.74
N ALA A 597 -5.06 -5.85 -9.94
CA ALA A 597 -4.40 -4.96 -9.00
C ALA A 597 -3.54 -5.73 -8.00
N SER A 598 -4.02 -6.86 -7.50
CA SER A 598 -3.24 -7.77 -6.66
C SER A 598 -2.11 -8.46 -7.42
N ALA A 599 -2.39 -9.12 -8.54
CA ALA A 599 -1.42 -9.94 -9.28
C ALA A 599 -0.29 -9.12 -9.97
N LEU A 600 -0.62 -7.96 -10.52
CA LEU A 600 0.30 -7.09 -11.26
C LEU A 600 0.89 -5.98 -10.39
N GLY A 601 0.05 -5.32 -9.59
CA GLY A 601 0.45 -4.20 -8.75
C GLY A 601 0.89 -4.60 -7.35
N GLY A 602 0.77 -5.89 -6.97
CA GLY A 602 1.02 -6.33 -5.60
C GLY A 602 0.12 -5.62 -4.57
N VAL A 603 -1.03 -5.10 -4.98
CA VAL A 603 -1.92 -4.32 -4.11
C VAL A 603 -2.73 -5.26 -3.22
N SER A 604 -2.57 -5.09 -1.91
CA SER A 604 -3.39 -5.75 -0.89
C SER A 604 -4.75 -5.05 -0.78
N ALA A 605 -5.80 -5.80 -0.44
CA ALA A 605 -7.09 -5.18 -0.18
C ALA A 605 -6.96 -4.19 0.99
N PRO A 606 -7.57 -2.99 0.94
CA PRO A 606 -7.40 -1.96 1.99
C PRO A 606 -7.86 -2.38 3.39
N TYR A 607 -8.50 -3.53 3.55
CA TYR A 607 -8.90 -4.09 4.85
C TYR A 607 -8.05 -5.29 5.28
N GLU A 608 -7.00 -5.66 4.54
CA GLU A 608 -6.13 -6.79 4.86
C GLU A 608 -4.74 -6.31 5.26
N LYS A 609 -4.15 -6.95 6.27
CA LYS A 609 -2.78 -6.72 6.72
C LYS A 609 -2.18 -8.01 7.26
N THR A 610 -0.89 -8.24 7.10
CA THR A 610 -0.16 -9.32 7.75
C THR A 610 0.02 -9.00 9.23
N SER A 611 -0.33 -9.95 10.10
CA SER A 611 -0.04 -9.83 11.53
C SER A 611 0.99 -10.87 11.96
N HIS A 612 2.17 -10.38 12.33
CA HIS A 612 3.24 -11.21 12.92
C HIS A 612 2.81 -11.88 14.22
N ALA A 613 1.94 -11.23 15.01
CA ALA A 613 1.44 -11.78 16.26
C ALA A 613 0.44 -12.93 16.06
N HIS A 614 -0.30 -12.92 14.95
CA HIS A 614 -1.26 -13.99 14.61
C HIS A 614 -0.71 -15.01 13.63
N GLU A 615 0.49 -14.78 13.08
CA GLU A 615 1.12 -15.59 12.02
C GLU A 615 0.20 -15.80 10.80
N ARG A 616 -0.70 -14.84 10.52
CA ARG A 616 -1.63 -14.86 9.40
C ARG A 616 -2.06 -13.45 8.97
N PRO A 617 -2.64 -13.29 7.77
CA PRO A 617 -3.38 -12.10 7.43
C PRO A 617 -4.56 -11.89 8.40
N VAL A 618 -4.73 -10.64 8.84
CA VAL A 618 -5.86 -10.18 9.65
C VAL A 618 -6.68 -9.18 8.86
N THR A 619 -7.97 -9.14 9.13
CA THR A 619 -8.89 -8.21 8.48
C THR A 619 -9.24 -7.06 9.42
N ASN A 620 -9.23 -5.84 8.90
CA ASN A 620 -9.77 -4.64 9.54
C ASN A 620 -10.68 -3.92 8.53
N TRP A 621 -12.00 -4.06 8.73
CA TRP A 621 -12.97 -3.56 7.76
C TRP A 621 -13.06 -2.03 7.69
N LEU A 622 -12.38 -1.30 8.58
CA LEU A 622 -12.41 0.17 8.62
C LEU A 622 -12.22 0.81 7.25
N TRP A 623 -11.23 0.35 6.47
CA TRP A 623 -10.91 0.92 5.15
C TRP A 623 -11.54 0.18 3.97
N ALA A 624 -12.62 -0.58 4.19
CA ALA A 624 -13.26 -1.38 3.14
C ALA A 624 -14.23 -0.61 2.22
N ALA A 625 -14.49 0.66 2.51
CA ALA A 625 -15.34 1.54 1.72
C ALA A 625 -14.51 2.63 1.03
N GLY A 626 -14.81 2.90 -0.25
CA GLY A 626 -14.15 3.96 -1.02
C GLY A 626 -13.86 3.58 -2.47
N CYS A 627 -13.02 4.37 -3.14
CA CYS A 627 -12.65 4.19 -4.53
C CYS A 627 -11.65 3.03 -4.74
N HIS A 628 -12.13 1.80 -4.65
CA HIS A 628 -11.37 0.59 -4.94
C HIS A 628 -12.27 -0.60 -5.32
N PRO A 629 -11.78 -1.61 -6.06
CA PRO A 629 -12.59 -2.75 -6.49
C PRO A 629 -12.70 -3.88 -5.45
N PHE A 630 -11.95 -3.81 -4.35
CA PHE A 630 -11.99 -4.81 -3.29
C PHE A 630 -13.35 -4.76 -2.55
N GLY A 631 -13.99 -5.91 -2.40
CA GLY A 631 -15.30 -6.05 -1.76
C GLY A 631 -15.19 -6.42 -0.28
N PRO A 632 -16.30 -6.55 0.45
CA PRO A 632 -17.68 -6.47 -0.04
C PRO A 632 -18.30 -5.07 0.10
N PHE A 633 -17.64 -4.13 0.79
CA PHE A 633 -18.22 -2.83 1.14
C PHE A 633 -17.97 -1.72 0.10
N SER A 634 -17.15 -1.96 -0.92
CA SER A 634 -17.03 -1.09 -2.08
C SER A 634 -17.60 -1.72 -3.36
N ASN A 635 -18.13 -0.87 -4.24
CA ASN A 635 -18.75 -1.26 -5.49
C ASN A 635 -18.23 -0.46 -6.71
N VAL A 636 -16.92 -0.23 -6.77
CA VAL A 636 -16.28 0.63 -7.78
C VAL A 636 -15.38 -0.21 -8.68
N SER A 637 -15.42 0.02 -9.99
CA SER A 637 -14.52 -0.65 -10.97
C SER A 637 -13.37 0.28 -11.39
N GLN A 638 -12.78 0.97 -10.43
CA GLN A 638 -11.70 1.95 -10.61
C GLN A 638 -10.76 1.90 -9.41
N MET A 639 -9.54 2.38 -9.60
CA MET A 639 -8.57 2.55 -8.52
C MET A 639 -8.38 4.01 -8.14
N SER A 640 -8.35 4.31 -6.84
CA SER A 640 -7.90 5.61 -6.33
C SER A 640 -6.46 5.90 -6.74
N GLN A 641 -6.11 7.18 -6.89
CA GLN A 641 -4.73 7.58 -7.14
C GLN A 641 -3.78 7.10 -6.03
N MET A 642 -4.25 7.06 -4.78
CA MET A 642 -3.49 6.49 -3.66
C MET A 642 -3.08 5.04 -3.92
N LEU A 643 -4.02 4.17 -4.33
CA LEU A 643 -3.73 2.76 -4.56
C LEU A 643 -2.98 2.52 -5.89
N GLN A 644 -3.12 3.41 -6.87
CA GLN A 644 -2.27 3.43 -8.06
C GLN A 644 -0.80 3.68 -7.68
N ASP A 645 -0.54 4.67 -6.82
CA ASP A 645 0.81 4.95 -6.32
C ASP A 645 1.36 3.77 -5.51
N VAL A 646 0.53 3.13 -4.67
CA VAL A 646 0.90 1.89 -3.97
C VAL A 646 1.31 0.80 -4.96
N ALA A 647 0.53 0.57 -6.03
CA ALA A 647 0.86 -0.43 -7.04
C ALA A 647 2.24 -0.20 -7.67
N LEU A 648 2.51 1.05 -8.07
CA LEU A 648 3.79 1.44 -8.65
C LEU A 648 4.95 1.25 -7.66
N ARG A 649 4.72 1.62 -6.39
CA ARG A 649 5.72 1.55 -5.33
C ARG A 649 6.02 0.12 -4.89
N ASN A 650 5.03 -0.76 -4.86
CA ASN A 650 5.21 -2.16 -4.49
C ASN A 650 6.19 -2.89 -5.42
N THR A 651 6.17 -2.57 -6.72
CA THR A 651 7.17 -3.11 -7.67
C THR A 651 8.59 -2.61 -7.37
N ILE A 652 8.74 -1.37 -6.90
CA ILE A 652 10.03 -0.81 -6.48
C ILE A 652 10.50 -1.53 -5.21
N TYR A 653 9.59 -1.73 -4.25
CA TYR A 653 9.88 -2.41 -2.99
C TYR A 653 10.35 -3.84 -3.19
N ALA A 654 9.62 -4.63 -3.98
CA ALA A 654 10.01 -6.00 -4.28
C ALA A 654 11.39 -6.11 -4.94
N ARG A 655 11.78 -5.15 -5.78
CA ARG A 655 13.10 -5.15 -6.44
C ARG A 655 14.23 -4.80 -5.49
N VAL A 656 14.02 -3.80 -4.65
CA VAL A 656 15.02 -3.38 -3.66
C VAL A 656 15.19 -4.46 -2.61
N ASP A 657 14.08 -4.98 -2.08
CA ASP A 657 14.05 -6.10 -1.15
C ASP A 657 14.84 -7.30 -1.70
N SER A 658 14.51 -7.74 -2.92
CA SER A 658 15.24 -8.83 -3.58
C SER A 658 16.73 -8.51 -3.79
N ALA A 659 17.09 -7.28 -4.13
CA ALA A 659 18.48 -6.86 -4.27
C ALA A 659 19.23 -6.89 -2.93
N LEU A 660 18.61 -6.42 -1.84
CA LEU A 660 19.21 -6.41 -0.51
C LEU A 660 19.42 -7.83 0.02
N HIS A 661 18.44 -8.73 -0.15
CA HIS A 661 18.60 -10.15 0.15
C HIS A 661 19.78 -10.76 -0.62
N LYS A 662 19.88 -10.51 -1.93
CA LYS A 662 21.01 -10.98 -2.76
C LYS A 662 22.37 -10.44 -2.33
N ILE A 663 22.45 -9.18 -1.91
CA ILE A 663 23.69 -8.58 -1.39
C ILE A 663 24.11 -9.29 -0.11
N ARG A 664 23.16 -9.58 0.80
CA ARG A 664 23.43 -10.32 2.05
C ARG A 664 23.88 -11.74 1.78
N GLU A 665 23.18 -12.48 0.91
CA GLU A 665 23.58 -13.82 0.46
C GLU A 665 25.01 -13.82 -0.11
N THR A 666 25.32 -12.83 -0.97
CA THR A 666 26.65 -12.68 -1.57
C THR A 666 27.72 -12.39 -0.50
N SER A 667 27.42 -11.49 0.43
CA SER A 667 28.31 -11.17 1.56
C SER A 667 28.55 -12.40 2.45
N GLU A 668 27.51 -13.17 2.74
CA GLU A 668 27.61 -14.41 3.51
C GLU A 668 28.46 -15.46 2.78
N ALA A 669 28.24 -15.64 1.47
CA ALA A 669 29.02 -16.57 0.65
C ALA A 669 30.53 -16.24 0.67
N VAL A 670 30.90 -14.95 0.52
CA VAL A 670 32.30 -14.50 0.59
C VAL A 670 32.88 -14.74 1.98
N GLN A 671 32.12 -14.49 3.04
CA GLN A 671 32.58 -14.71 4.41
C GLN A 671 32.72 -16.19 4.77
N ASN A 672 31.84 -17.04 4.27
CA ASN A 672 31.92 -18.50 4.42
C ASN A 672 33.12 -19.06 3.68
N PHE A 673 33.41 -18.58 2.47
CA PHE A 673 34.66 -18.92 1.79
C PHE A 673 35.88 -18.46 2.60
N ALA A 674 35.86 -17.23 3.10
CA ALA A 674 36.95 -16.68 3.89
C ALA A 674 37.21 -17.51 5.16
N SER A 675 36.16 -17.95 5.86
CA SER A 675 36.30 -18.78 7.07
C SER A 675 36.81 -20.19 6.76
N GLU A 676 36.40 -20.79 5.64
CA GLU A 676 36.79 -22.15 5.24
C GLU A 676 38.26 -22.21 4.78
N TYR A 677 38.71 -21.23 3.98
CA TYR A 677 40.01 -21.28 3.30
C TYR A 677 41.06 -20.31 3.85
N LEU A 678 40.69 -19.32 4.68
CA LEU A 678 41.64 -18.32 5.20
C LEU A 678 41.87 -18.46 6.71
N LYS A 679 43.16 -18.50 7.09
CA LYS A 679 43.65 -18.86 8.44
C LYS A 679 43.34 -17.82 9.52
N THR A 680 42.89 -16.63 9.14
CA THR A 680 42.50 -15.57 10.08
C THR A 680 40.98 -15.48 10.13
N PRO A 681 40.33 -15.67 11.30
CA PRO A 681 38.97 -15.16 11.45
C PRO A 681 39.03 -13.66 11.18
N LEU A 682 38.21 -13.17 10.25
CA LEU A 682 38.11 -11.78 9.83
C LEU A 682 38.25 -10.79 11.02
N GLY A 683 39.46 -10.24 11.24
CA GLY A 683 39.70 -9.14 12.20
C GLY A 683 40.60 -9.40 13.43
N GLU A 684 41.72 -10.12 13.35
CA GLU A 684 42.71 -10.06 14.44
C GLU A 684 43.48 -8.72 14.47
N PRO A 685 43.70 -8.11 15.65
CA PRO A 685 44.41 -6.84 15.77
C PRO A 685 45.92 -6.98 15.55
N VAL A 686 46.50 -5.96 14.91
CA VAL A 686 47.95 -5.81 14.69
C VAL A 686 48.65 -5.57 16.03
N LYS A 687 49.76 -6.27 16.30
CA LYS A 687 50.66 -5.91 17.41
C LYS A 687 51.11 -4.46 17.22
N ASP A 688 50.86 -3.62 18.24
CA ASP A 688 51.25 -2.20 18.33
C ASP A 688 50.35 -1.14 17.65
N LYS A 689 49.07 -1.41 17.36
CA LYS A 689 48.09 -0.33 17.05
C LYS A 689 46.85 -0.38 17.93
N LYS A 690 46.49 0.78 18.52
CA LYS A 690 45.30 0.97 19.38
C LYS A 690 44.00 0.67 18.60
N ASN A 691 43.02 0.11 19.32
CA ASN A 691 41.66 -0.15 18.86
C ASN A 691 41.05 1.09 18.18
N LYS A 692 40.69 0.98 16.90
CA LYS A 692 39.75 1.92 16.29
C LYS A 692 38.35 1.62 16.84
N THR A 693 37.70 2.60 17.45
CA THR A 693 36.35 2.50 18.04
C THR A 693 35.21 2.73 17.03
N ARG A 694 35.47 2.63 15.72
CA ARG A 694 34.42 2.52 14.69
C ARG A 694 34.44 1.10 14.16
N THR A 695 33.28 0.46 14.11
CA THR A 695 33.05 -0.83 13.44
C THR A 695 33.74 -0.83 12.08
N GLU A 696 34.83 -1.58 11.96
CA GLU A 696 35.57 -1.72 10.70
C GLU A 696 34.69 -2.48 9.70
N LEU A 697 34.60 -1.96 8.47
CA LEU A 697 33.77 -2.56 7.42
C LEU A 697 34.30 -3.97 7.12
N TRP A 698 33.44 -4.94 6.83
CA TRP A 698 33.91 -6.32 6.59
C TRP A 698 34.86 -6.42 5.39
N VAL A 699 34.70 -5.54 4.40
CA VAL A 699 35.59 -5.40 3.23
C VAL A 699 36.97 -4.86 3.63
N GLU A 700 37.04 -3.91 4.57
CA GLU A 700 38.31 -3.35 5.08
C GLU A 700 39.20 -4.43 5.74
N LYS A 701 38.61 -5.54 6.18
CA LYS A 701 39.34 -6.66 6.80
C LYS A 701 40.20 -7.43 5.79
N PHE A 702 39.91 -7.36 4.49
CA PHE A 702 40.75 -8.01 3.46
C PHE A 702 42.05 -7.27 3.19
N TYR A 703 42.11 -5.95 3.44
CA TYR A 703 43.33 -5.16 3.26
C TYR A 703 44.32 -5.26 4.43
N LYS A 704 43.92 -5.89 5.55
CA LYS A 704 44.76 -5.99 6.76
C LYS A 704 45.85 -7.06 6.62
N LYS A 705 46.97 -6.65 6.06
CA LYS A 705 48.21 -7.42 5.91
C LYS A 705 48.69 -8.01 7.26
N THR A 706 48.40 -9.27 7.53
CA THR A 706 48.79 -9.92 8.80
C THR A 706 49.19 -11.39 8.66
N THR A 707 49.71 -11.84 7.52
CA THR A 707 50.39 -13.16 7.45
C THR A 707 51.55 -13.17 6.45
N THR A 708 52.47 -14.12 6.61
CA THR A 708 53.50 -14.47 5.62
C THR A 708 52.98 -15.42 4.53
N LEU A 709 51.66 -15.64 4.48
CA LEU A 709 50.98 -16.50 3.50
C LEU A 709 50.58 -15.66 2.28
N PRO A 710 50.43 -16.30 1.10
CA PRO A 710 49.94 -15.60 -0.10
C PRO A 710 48.56 -14.98 0.13
N GLU A 711 48.31 -13.87 -0.55
CA GLU A 711 47.06 -13.11 -0.42
C GLU A 711 45.85 -14.00 -0.77
N PRO A 712 44.80 -14.01 0.07
CA PRO A 712 43.58 -14.78 -0.16
C PRO A 712 42.87 -14.49 -1.48
N PHE A 713 42.86 -13.20 -1.82
CA PHE A 713 42.12 -12.60 -2.91
C PHE A 713 43.01 -11.51 -3.50
N PRO A 714 43.11 -11.40 -4.83
CA PRO A 714 43.72 -10.24 -5.47
C PRO A 714 43.09 -8.93 -4.95
N HIS A 715 43.94 -7.97 -4.55
CA HIS A 715 43.49 -6.66 -4.07
C HIS A 715 42.54 -5.95 -5.05
N GLU A 716 42.74 -6.15 -6.36
CA GLU A 716 41.87 -5.62 -7.42
C GLU A 716 40.41 -6.12 -7.30
N LEU A 717 40.19 -7.36 -6.83
CA LEU A 717 38.85 -7.92 -6.66
C LEU A 717 38.14 -7.31 -5.45
N VAL A 718 38.87 -7.07 -4.37
CA VAL A 718 38.35 -6.42 -3.16
C VAL A 718 38.02 -4.96 -3.46
N GLU A 719 38.89 -4.25 -4.17
CA GLU A 719 38.67 -2.87 -4.61
C GLU A 719 37.44 -2.76 -5.54
N ARG A 720 37.25 -3.73 -6.44
CA ARG A 720 36.07 -3.79 -7.30
C ARG A 720 34.78 -4.01 -6.51
N LEU A 721 34.80 -4.86 -5.49
CA LEU A 721 33.65 -5.09 -4.61
C LEU A 721 33.33 -3.87 -3.75
N GLU A 722 34.34 -3.19 -3.22
CA GLU A 722 34.20 -1.94 -2.47
C GLU A 722 33.54 -0.86 -3.33
N LYS A 723 34.06 -0.64 -4.55
CA LYS A 723 33.47 0.30 -5.51
C LYS A 723 32.02 -0.03 -5.87
N TYR A 724 31.69 -1.32 -5.98
CA TYR A 724 30.31 -1.76 -6.19
C TYR A 724 29.42 -1.37 -5.01
N LEU A 725 29.84 -1.65 -3.77
CA LEU A 725 29.07 -1.29 -2.58
C LEU A 725 28.90 0.23 -2.44
N ASP A 726 29.94 1.02 -2.73
CA ASP A 726 29.86 2.48 -2.75
C ASP A 726 28.85 3.00 -3.79
N THR A 727 28.80 2.36 -4.97
CA THR A 727 27.84 2.71 -6.02
C THR A 727 26.41 2.41 -5.57
N VAL A 728 26.19 1.25 -4.95
CA VAL A 728 24.88 0.84 -4.41
C VAL A 728 24.46 1.75 -3.26
N GLU A 729 25.40 2.19 -2.41
CA GLU A 729 25.15 3.14 -1.32
C GLU A 729 24.55 4.45 -1.86
N GLU A 730 25.20 5.08 -2.83
CA GLU A 730 24.68 6.33 -3.43
C GLU A 730 23.35 6.09 -4.18
N GLN A 731 23.22 4.98 -4.91
CA GLN A 731 21.95 4.65 -5.59
C GLN A 731 20.79 4.48 -4.61
N LEU A 732 21.00 3.86 -3.45
CA LEU A 732 19.98 3.70 -2.41
C LEU A 732 19.65 5.03 -1.73
N VAL A 733 20.63 5.90 -1.50
CA VAL A 733 20.38 7.26 -0.97
C VAL A 733 19.55 8.07 -1.96
N ASP A 734 19.88 8.02 -3.25
CA ASP A 734 19.11 8.67 -4.31
C ASP A 734 17.70 8.09 -4.41
N LEU A 735 17.55 6.76 -4.31
CA LEU A 735 16.25 6.10 -4.30
C LEU A 735 15.37 6.58 -3.15
N SER A 736 15.94 6.72 -1.95
CA SER A 736 15.23 7.25 -0.77
C SER A 736 14.68 8.67 -1.05
N SER A 737 15.49 9.52 -1.70
CA SER A 737 15.07 10.87 -2.10
C SER A 737 13.96 10.84 -3.15
N LEU A 738 14.06 9.95 -4.14
CA LEU A 738 13.06 9.85 -5.22
C LEU A 738 11.72 9.33 -4.69
N LEU A 739 11.74 8.39 -3.75
CA LEU A 739 10.53 7.88 -3.10
C LEU A 739 9.87 8.96 -2.23
N TYR A 740 10.66 9.75 -1.50
CA TYR A 740 10.16 10.87 -0.71
C TYR A 740 9.50 11.96 -1.57
N ASP A 741 10.14 12.34 -2.69
CA ASP A 741 9.63 13.34 -3.64
C ASP A 741 8.43 12.83 -4.48
N HIS A 742 7.98 11.58 -4.29
CA HIS A 742 6.97 10.90 -5.10
C HIS A 742 7.34 10.74 -6.59
N LYS A 743 8.63 10.70 -6.92
CA LYS A 743 9.16 10.53 -8.28
C LYS A 743 9.25 9.04 -8.65
N LEU A 744 8.11 8.36 -8.68
CA LEU A 744 8.01 6.90 -8.82
C LEU A 744 8.62 6.36 -10.12
N TYR A 745 8.54 7.09 -11.23
CA TYR A 745 9.16 6.67 -12.49
C TYR A 745 10.70 6.63 -12.40
N ASN A 746 11.32 7.68 -11.86
CA ASN A 746 12.78 7.70 -11.68
C ASN A 746 13.22 6.66 -10.64
N ALA A 747 12.45 6.48 -9.56
CA ALA A 747 12.68 5.45 -8.57
C ALA A 747 12.57 4.03 -9.17
N HIS A 748 11.68 3.81 -10.14
CA HIS A 748 11.57 2.56 -10.89
C HIS A 748 12.81 2.27 -11.73
N LEU A 749 13.36 3.27 -12.42
CA LEU A 749 14.60 3.11 -13.20
C LEU A 749 15.79 2.81 -12.28
N ASN A 750 15.94 3.57 -11.20
CA ASN A 750 17.00 3.39 -10.21
C ASN A 750 16.93 2.00 -9.54
N SER A 751 15.76 1.57 -9.04
CA SER A 751 15.58 0.24 -8.44
C SER A 751 15.83 -0.90 -9.43
N SER A 752 15.49 -0.71 -10.71
CA SER A 752 15.81 -1.68 -11.77
C SER A 752 17.33 -1.81 -11.96
N GLU A 753 18.05 -0.69 -11.93
CA GLU A 753 19.51 -0.65 -12.06
C GLU A 753 20.19 -1.32 -10.85
N ILE A 754 19.73 -1.02 -9.62
CA ILE A 754 20.21 -1.66 -8.39
C ILE A 754 20.08 -3.18 -8.50
N LEU A 755 18.89 -3.68 -8.85
CA LEU A 755 18.64 -5.11 -8.97
C LEU A 755 19.50 -5.76 -10.05
N GLN A 756 19.58 -5.16 -11.24
CA GLN A 756 20.40 -5.71 -12.34
C GLN A 756 21.87 -5.76 -11.97
N THR A 757 22.42 -4.66 -11.44
CA THR A 757 23.83 -4.58 -11.02
C THR A 757 24.12 -5.60 -9.92
N THR A 758 23.19 -5.77 -8.97
CA THR A 758 23.30 -6.77 -7.92
C THR A 758 23.33 -8.19 -8.47
N MET A 759 22.44 -8.53 -9.40
CA MET A 759 22.41 -9.86 -10.02
C MET A 759 23.72 -10.16 -10.78
N PHE A 760 24.26 -9.18 -11.52
CA PHE A 760 25.55 -9.36 -12.21
C PHE A 760 26.71 -9.54 -11.24
N THR A 761 26.74 -8.75 -10.16
CA THR A 761 27.79 -8.86 -9.14
C THR A 761 27.70 -10.19 -8.40
N GLN A 762 26.51 -10.66 -8.03
CA GLN A 762 26.30 -11.97 -7.42
C GLN A 762 26.89 -13.08 -8.30
N GLN A 763 26.53 -13.11 -9.59
CA GLN A 763 27.05 -14.11 -10.54
C GLN A 763 28.56 -14.03 -10.71
N TYR A 764 29.11 -12.81 -10.76
CA TYR A 764 30.55 -12.60 -10.84
C TYR A 764 31.28 -13.12 -9.59
N VAL A 765 30.77 -12.79 -8.40
CA VAL A 765 31.34 -13.23 -7.13
C VAL A 765 31.25 -14.74 -7.00
N GLU A 766 30.11 -15.36 -7.31
CA GLU A 766 29.95 -16.82 -7.32
C GLU A 766 30.99 -17.49 -8.24
N HIS A 767 31.18 -16.97 -9.46
CA HIS A 767 32.17 -17.50 -10.39
C HIS A 767 33.62 -17.36 -9.88
N VAL A 768 33.95 -16.23 -9.26
CA VAL A 768 35.26 -16.00 -8.63
C VAL A 768 35.47 -16.97 -7.47
N LEU A 769 34.48 -17.11 -6.58
CA LEU A 769 34.54 -18.00 -5.42
C LEU A 769 34.66 -19.47 -5.86
N GLU A 770 33.97 -19.90 -6.92
CA GLU A 770 34.13 -21.23 -7.49
C GLU A 770 35.55 -21.47 -8.01
N THR A 771 36.09 -20.51 -8.77
CA THR A 771 37.44 -20.60 -9.35
C THR A 771 38.50 -20.66 -8.27
N GLU A 772 38.42 -19.78 -7.26
CA GLU A 772 39.36 -19.78 -6.15
C GLU A 772 39.22 -21.02 -5.25
N ARG A 773 38.00 -21.56 -5.10
CA ARG A 773 37.78 -22.82 -4.40
C ARG A 773 38.48 -23.98 -5.12
N GLU A 774 38.51 -24.00 -6.46
CA GLU A 774 39.28 -24.98 -7.21
C GLU A 774 40.79 -24.82 -7.03
N ASN A 775 41.29 -23.58 -7.05
CA ASN A 775 42.70 -23.26 -6.79
C ASN A 775 43.14 -23.70 -5.38
N MET A 776 42.25 -23.56 -4.40
CA MET A 776 42.51 -23.82 -2.98
C MET A 776 42.15 -25.24 -2.51
N ARG A 777 41.80 -26.17 -3.42
CA ARG A 777 41.48 -27.58 -3.06
C ARG A 777 42.58 -28.30 -2.28
N CYS A 778 43.85 -27.86 -2.40
CA CYS A 778 44.98 -28.42 -1.65
C CYS A 778 45.15 -27.84 -0.24
N CYS A 779 44.41 -26.78 0.10
CA CYS A 779 44.49 -26.04 1.35
C CYS A 779 43.27 -26.32 2.22
N THR A 780 43.40 -27.24 3.18
CA THR A 780 42.40 -27.44 4.24
C THR A 780 42.92 -26.86 5.55
N ILE A 781 42.17 -25.96 6.17
CA ILE A 781 42.53 -25.39 7.48
C ILE A 781 42.06 -26.33 8.58
N GLU A 782 43.01 -26.92 9.31
CA GLU A 782 42.72 -27.53 10.60
C GLU A 782 42.84 -26.47 11.71
N TYR A 783 41.72 -26.11 12.33
CA TYR A 783 41.73 -25.33 13.56
C TYR A 783 42.30 -26.18 14.70
N LYS A 784 43.61 -26.04 14.97
CA LYS A 784 44.16 -26.43 16.26
C LYS A 784 43.60 -25.48 17.31
N TYR A 785 42.46 -25.83 17.92
CA TYR A 785 42.04 -25.21 19.16
C TYR A 785 43.20 -25.31 20.15
N THR A 786 43.83 -24.19 20.49
CA THR A 786 44.75 -24.12 21.62
C THR A 786 43.90 -24.25 22.88
N VAL A 787 43.76 -25.49 23.37
CA VAL A 787 43.11 -25.86 24.64
C VAL A 787 43.76 -25.15 25.86
N GLY A 788 44.80 -24.32 25.68
CA GLY A 788 45.56 -23.71 26.77
C GLY A 788 44.99 -22.46 27.44
N VAL A 789 44.08 -21.68 26.82
CA VAL A 789 43.72 -20.34 27.38
C VAL A 789 42.28 -20.22 27.87
N LYS A 790 41.35 -21.11 27.45
CA LYS A 790 39.98 -21.15 28.01
C LYS A 790 39.88 -21.86 29.36
N SER A 791 40.90 -22.58 29.79
CA SER A 791 40.82 -23.38 31.03
C SER A 791 40.71 -22.50 32.29
N TYR A 792 41.49 -21.42 32.41
CA TYR A 792 41.51 -20.64 33.65
C TYR A 792 40.25 -19.81 33.88
N GLN A 793 39.74 -19.09 32.88
CA GLN A 793 38.51 -18.31 33.06
C GLN A 793 37.27 -19.19 33.24
N THR A 794 37.16 -20.31 32.51
CA THR A 794 36.02 -21.23 32.66
C THR A 794 36.07 -21.96 34.01
N LEU A 795 37.27 -22.28 34.53
CA LEU A 795 37.45 -22.78 35.89
C LEU A 795 37.14 -21.71 36.96
N VAL A 796 37.48 -20.45 36.73
CA VAL A 796 37.15 -19.34 37.64
C VAL A 796 35.65 -19.06 37.65
N TYR A 797 35.00 -18.97 36.49
CA TYR A 797 33.55 -18.80 36.41
C TYR A 797 32.78 -20.04 36.92
N GLY A 798 33.28 -21.24 36.64
CA GLY A 798 32.75 -22.48 37.23
C GLY A 798 32.92 -22.49 38.76
N GLY A 799 34.06 -22.03 39.27
CA GLY A 799 34.32 -21.88 40.70
C GLY A 799 33.41 -20.84 41.37
N ILE A 800 33.15 -19.71 40.72
CA ILE A 800 32.21 -18.68 41.19
C ILE A 800 30.78 -19.22 41.22
N LEU A 801 30.36 -19.98 40.20
CA LEU A 801 29.04 -20.61 40.16
C LEU A 801 28.87 -21.68 41.23
N ILE A 802 29.88 -22.52 41.46
CA ILE A 802 29.85 -23.55 42.51
C ILE A 802 29.86 -22.91 43.90
N ALA A 803 30.65 -21.85 44.11
CA ALA A 803 30.65 -21.10 45.36
C ALA A 803 29.30 -20.41 45.60
N GLY A 804 28.73 -19.78 44.56
CA GLY A 804 27.40 -19.18 44.62
C GLY A 804 26.32 -20.22 44.94
N PHE A 805 26.37 -21.39 44.31
CA PHE A 805 25.44 -22.49 44.58
C PHE A 805 25.57 -23.04 46.01
N LEU A 806 26.79 -23.20 46.52
CA LEU A 806 27.04 -23.63 47.91
C LEU A 806 26.53 -22.62 48.93
N VAL A 807 26.74 -21.31 48.70
CA VAL A 807 26.21 -20.25 49.56
C VAL A 807 24.68 -20.26 49.51
N TYR A 808 24.08 -20.36 48.32
CA TYR A 808 22.63 -20.39 48.16
C TYR A 808 22.00 -21.63 48.81
N PHE A 809 22.65 -22.80 48.66
CA PHE A 809 22.24 -24.04 49.31
C PHE A 809 22.35 -23.98 50.83
N LEU A 810 23.44 -23.43 51.38
CA LEU A 810 23.61 -23.25 52.83
C LEU A 810 22.59 -22.26 53.38
N VAL A 811 22.32 -21.16 52.69
CA VAL A 811 21.26 -20.23 53.07
C VAL A 811 19.92 -20.96 53.10
N ILE A 812 19.54 -21.70 52.06
CA ILE A 812 18.27 -22.43 52.04
C ILE A 812 18.21 -23.51 53.15
N PHE A 813 19.29 -24.25 53.36
CA PHE A 813 19.37 -25.33 54.35
C PHE A 813 19.31 -24.82 55.80
N PHE A 814 19.88 -23.64 56.09
CA PHE A 814 19.84 -23.04 57.42
C PHE A 814 18.69 -22.03 57.62
N SER A 815 18.05 -21.56 56.55
CA SER A 815 16.88 -20.66 56.60
C SER A 815 15.55 -21.41 56.55
N SER A 816 15.56 -22.71 56.26
CA SER A 816 14.36 -23.55 56.34
C SER A 816 14.06 -23.86 57.82
N PRO A 817 12.90 -23.46 58.35
CA PRO A 817 12.55 -23.79 59.72
C PRO A 817 12.40 -25.31 59.88
N PRO A 818 12.80 -25.89 61.02
CA PRO A 818 12.59 -27.31 61.27
C PRO A 818 11.09 -27.61 61.20
N SER A 819 10.73 -28.58 60.36
CA SER A 819 9.38 -29.08 60.21
C SER A 819 8.80 -29.43 61.59
N ARG A 820 7.76 -28.70 61.99
CA ARG A 820 6.80 -29.10 63.02
C ARG A 820 5.43 -29.19 62.39
#